data_AF-A0A2S0ULK1-F1
#
_entry.id   AF-A0A2S0ULK1-F1
#
_cell.length_a   1.000
_cell.length_b   1.000
_cell.length_c   1.000
_cell.angle_alpha   90.00
_cell.angle_beta   90.00
_cell.angle_gamma   90.00
#
_symmetry.space_group_name_H-M   'P 1'
#
loop_
_entity.id
_entity.type
_entity.pdbx_description
1 polymer ?
#
loop_
_entity_poly.entity_id
_entity_poly.type
_entity_poly.pdbx_seq_one_letter_code
_entity_poly.pdbx_strand_id
1 'polypeptide(L)'
;MTTSTKTLDVITIGRSSVDLYGAQVGGRLEDMGSFQKYIGGSPTNMAAGTARLGLKSALITRVGDEHMGRFIREELAREGVDTSGVITDPERLTALVLLGIRDEHQFPLIFYRENCADMALCEDDISEEFIARARAVVATGTHLSNARTEAAVLKALNLARKHGAQTALDIDYRPNLWGLAGHGDGESRFISSAAVTAKLQATLHLFDLIVGTEEEFHITGGTTDTIAALRAVRAVSNATLVCKRGPMGASAFTGPIPDTLDEGEAGPGFPIEVFNVLGAGDGFMSGLIKGWLDNEPWPTALKYANACGAFAVSRHGCTPAYPSWTELQYFLNRGVVTKALRKDRDLEQVHWATNRHKDLSNMRVFAFDHRMQLETMEGATPAKIGAFKQLCLKAALAVQNGQAGYGILCDSRLGREALYAAAGTGLWIGRPVEWPGSRPLTLEPELGPDYGGLQEWPLEHVVKVLCFYHPDDTAEMKAEQEATVLRLFHACRRNRLEMLLEIIPSKVAPVTDDTSAIVIQRFYDLGIYPDWWKLEPFATDAAYDKACATITRNDPHTRGIVILGLDAAEDALSASLALAARHDLVKGFAVGRTIFADAARGWLAGSMTDTQAVEMMATRYSRLCQIWDKARATKDTAA
;
A
#
# COMPACT_ATOMS: atom_id res chain seq x y z
N MET A 1 28.61 17.45 -25.09
CA MET A 1 27.24 17.50 -24.53
C MET A 1 27.25 16.63 -23.29
N THR A 2 27.27 17.24 -22.11
CA THR A 2 27.18 16.51 -20.84
C THR A 2 25.80 15.87 -20.77
N THR A 3 25.72 14.56 -20.97
CA THR A 3 24.52 13.77 -20.71
C THR A 3 24.18 13.93 -19.24
N SER A 4 23.27 14.84 -18.93
CA SER A 4 22.68 14.96 -17.61
C SER A 4 22.08 13.60 -17.25
N THR A 5 22.59 12.98 -16.19
CA THR A 5 22.12 11.70 -15.70
C THR A 5 20.66 11.87 -15.26
N LYS A 6 19.72 11.27 -16.01
CA LYS A 6 18.29 11.32 -15.68
C LYS A 6 18.06 10.69 -14.30
N THR A 7 17.34 11.37 -13.42
CA THR A 7 17.07 10.89 -12.04
C THR A 7 15.70 10.23 -11.90
N LEU A 8 14.79 10.49 -12.85
CA LEU A 8 13.45 9.90 -12.92
C LEU A 8 13.35 9.00 -14.16
N ASP A 9 12.66 7.88 -14.02
CA ASP A 9 12.39 6.98 -15.13
C ASP A 9 11.22 7.49 -15.97
N VAL A 10 10.12 7.85 -15.32
CA VAL A 10 8.90 8.26 -16.01
C VAL A 10 8.20 9.40 -15.29
N ILE A 11 7.76 10.40 -16.03
CA ILE A 11 6.78 11.39 -15.56
C ILE A 11 5.47 11.11 -16.28
N THR A 12 4.41 10.86 -15.53
CA THR A 12 3.04 10.87 -16.07
C THR A 12 2.42 12.25 -15.89
N ILE A 13 1.56 12.68 -16.81
CA ILE A 13 0.88 13.98 -16.73
C ILE A 13 -0.64 13.83 -16.93
N GLY A 14 -1.41 14.45 -16.04
CA GLY A 14 -2.85 14.65 -16.23
C GLY A 14 -3.71 14.36 -14.99
N ARG A 15 -4.74 13.54 -15.15
CA ARG A 15 -5.84 13.37 -14.18
C ARG A 15 -5.39 12.79 -12.85
N SER A 16 -5.83 13.43 -11.77
CA SER A 16 -5.87 12.85 -10.42
C SER A 16 -7.29 12.96 -9.85
N SER A 17 -7.79 11.86 -9.29
CA SER A 17 -9.08 11.81 -8.61
C SER A 17 -9.01 10.95 -7.36
N VAL A 18 -10.03 11.07 -6.52
CA VAL A 18 -10.35 10.05 -5.52
C VAL A 18 -11.49 9.19 -6.06
N ASP A 19 -11.22 7.90 -6.16
CA ASP A 19 -12.18 6.91 -6.65
C ASP A 19 -12.84 6.24 -5.44
N LEU A 20 -14.17 6.33 -5.39
CA LEU A 20 -15.02 5.75 -4.36
C LEU A 20 -15.75 4.54 -4.95
N TYR A 21 -15.20 3.36 -4.70
CA TYR A 21 -15.73 2.09 -5.19
C TYR A 21 -16.78 1.52 -4.24
N GLY A 22 -17.99 1.26 -4.75
CA GLY A 22 -19.07 0.63 -4.00
C GLY A 22 -18.67 -0.76 -3.51
N ALA A 23 -18.80 -1.01 -2.21
CA ALA A 23 -18.31 -2.25 -1.59
C ALA A 23 -19.23 -3.47 -1.88
N GLN A 24 -20.51 -3.23 -2.19
CA GLN A 24 -21.51 -4.27 -2.45
C GLN A 24 -21.51 -4.70 -3.93
N VAL A 25 -20.47 -5.44 -4.33
CA VAL A 25 -20.31 -5.99 -5.70
C VAL A 25 -21.58 -6.72 -6.17
N GLY A 26 -21.99 -6.47 -7.41
CA GLY A 26 -23.25 -6.98 -7.98
C GLY A 26 -24.44 -6.02 -7.83
N GLY A 27 -24.35 -5.06 -6.90
CA GLY A 27 -25.40 -4.07 -6.66
C GLY A 27 -25.49 -2.99 -7.73
N ARG A 28 -26.57 -2.22 -7.72
CA ARG A 28 -26.64 -0.95 -8.46
C ARG A 28 -25.89 0.13 -7.70
N LEU A 29 -25.37 1.15 -8.41
CA LEU A 29 -24.64 2.23 -7.77
C LEU A 29 -25.51 3.00 -6.75
N GLU A 30 -26.81 3.11 -6.99
CA GLU A 30 -27.79 3.75 -6.11
C GLU A 30 -28.07 2.98 -4.82
N ASP A 31 -27.81 1.66 -4.81
CA ASP A 31 -28.04 0.77 -3.68
C ASP A 31 -26.77 0.56 -2.83
N MET A 32 -25.65 1.21 -3.18
CA MET A 32 -24.38 1.07 -2.46
C MET A 32 -24.46 1.75 -1.09
N GLY A 33 -24.31 0.96 -0.02
CA GLY A 33 -24.35 1.46 1.36
C GLY A 33 -23.00 1.96 1.88
N SER A 34 -21.91 1.63 1.18
CA SER A 34 -20.55 1.99 1.60
C SER A 34 -19.58 1.99 0.42
N PHE A 35 -18.54 2.82 0.51
CA PHE A 35 -17.52 2.95 -0.52
C PHE A 35 -16.12 2.74 0.05
N GLN A 36 -15.25 2.09 -0.73
CA GLN A 36 -13.82 2.05 -0.48
C GLN A 36 -13.13 3.15 -1.26
N LYS A 37 -12.25 3.88 -0.57
CA LYS A 37 -11.55 5.05 -1.11
C LYS A 37 -10.18 4.68 -1.66
N TYR A 38 -9.87 5.10 -2.88
CA TYR A 38 -8.57 4.92 -3.53
C TYR A 38 -8.14 6.16 -4.29
N ILE A 39 -6.85 6.27 -4.61
CA ILE A 39 -6.40 7.20 -5.65
C ILE A 39 -6.84 6.69 -7.03
N GLY A 40 -7.13 7.63 -7.92
CA GLY A 40 -7.61 7.36 -9.26
C GLY A 40 -7.16 8.39 -10.28
N GLY A 41 -7.56 8.16 -11.53
CA GLY A 41 -7.09 8.89 -12.69
C GLY A 41 -5.96 8.15 -13.42
N SER A 42 -6.07 8.05 -14.74
CA SER A 42 -5.18 7.20 -15.54
C SER A 42 -3.68 7.48 -15.32
N PRO A 43 -3.19 8.74 -15.43
CA PRO A 43 -1.77 9.01 -15.17
C PRO A 43 -1.38 8.78 -13.70
N THR A 44 -2.27 9.08 -12.75
CA THR A 44 -2.05 8.80 -11.32
C THR A 44 -1.88 7.30 -11.05
N ASN A 45 -2.75 6.47 -11.63
CA ASN A 45 -2.67 5.01 -11.55
C ASN A 45 -1.37 4.49 -12.20
N MET A 46 -0.99 5.01 -13.36
CA MET A 46 0.27 4.64 -14.02
C MET A 46 1.50 5.03 -13.20
N ALA A 47 1.51 6.22 -12.57
CA ALA A 47 2.61 6.64 -11.70
C ALA A 47 2.79 5.68 -10.52
N ALA A 48 1.71 5.35 -9.82
CA ALA A 48 1.75 4.41 -8.70
C ALA A 48 2.11 2.98 -9.15
N GLY A 49 1.50 2.49 -10.23
CA GLY A 49 1.78 1.16 -10.78
C GLY A 49 3.24 0.99 -11.22
N THR A 50 3.82 2.00 -11.89
CA THR A 50 5.24 1.97 -12.26
C THR A 50 6.17 2.05 -11.05
N ALA A 51 5.81 2.82 -10.02
CA ALA A 51 6.56 2.87 -8.76
C ALA A 51 6.61 1.50 -8.06
N ARG A 52 5.47 0.80 -7.97
CA ARG A 52 5.40 -0.58 -7.43
C ARG A 52 6.28 -1.57 -8.19
N LEU A 53 6.45 -1.37 -9.49
CA LEU A 53 7.35 -2.16 -10.34
C LEU A 53 8.84 -1.75 -10.24
N GLY A 54 9.17 -0.81 -9.35
CA GLY A 54 10.54 -0.39 -9.05
C GLY A 54 11.08 0.75 -9.91
N LEU A 55 10.24 1.40 -10.73
CA LEU A 55 10.63 2.61 -11.46
C LEU A 55 10.56 3.85 -10.56
N LYS A 56 11.45 4.82 -10.81
CA LYS A 56 11.37 6.16 -10.21
C LYS A 56 10.37 7.00 -11.00
N SER A 57 9.09 6.89 -10.64
CA SER A 57 8.02 7.62 -11.29
C SER A 57 7.73 8.97 -10.63
N ALA A 58 7.13 9.88 -11.39
CA ALA A 58 6.57 11.12 -10.88
C ALA A 58 5.26 11.48 -11.57
N LEU A 59 4.49 12.37 -10.96
CA LEU A 59 3.21 12.83 -11.48
C LEU A 59 3.19 14.36 -11.61
N ILE A 60 2.77 14.85 -12.78
CA ILE A 60 2.39 16.25 -12.99
C ILE A 60 0.86 16.33 -13.00
N THR A 61 0.31 17.07 -12.04
CA THR A 61 -1.14 17.23 -11.87
C THR A 61 -1.45 18.39 -10.93
N ARG A 62 -2.73 18.67 -10.73
CA ARG A 62 -3.25 19.55 -9.68
C ARG A 62 -4.26 18.81 -8.82
N VAL A 63 -4.20 19.05 -7.51
CA VAL A 63 -5.16 18.56 -6.52
C VAL A 63 -5.56 19.69 -5.56
N GLY A 64 -6.72 19.61 -4.93
CA GLY A 64 -7.22 20.69 -4.07
C GLY A 64 -6.43 20.87 -2.77
N ASP A 65 -6.55 22.04 -2.14
CA ASP A 65 -6.08 22.29 -0.78
C ASP A 65 -7.07 21.78 0.30
N GLU A 66 -7.54 20.55 0.11
CA GLU A 66 -8.49 19.91 1.01
C GLU A 66 -8.05 18.47 1.34
N HIS A 67 -8.90 17.73 2.04
CA HIS A 67 -8.55 16.41 2.58
C HIS A 67 -8.27 15.38 1.49
N MET A 68 -9.00 15.42 0.37
CA MET A 68 -8.81 14.51 -0.76
C MET A 68 -7.52 14.82 -1.53
N GLY A 69 -7.15 16.09 -1.67
CA GLY A 69 -5.88 16.49 -2.26
C GLY A 69 -4.68 16.13 -1.38
N ARG A 70 -4.80 16.31 -0.04
CA ARG A 70 -3.81 15.77 0.91
C ARG A 70 -3.71 14.26 0.83
N PHE A 71 -4.84 13.56 0.78
CA PHE A 71 -4.88 12.10 0.63
C PHE A 71 -4.15 11.64 -0.64
N ILE A 72 -4.40 12.24 -1.81
CA ILE A 72 -3.69 11.87 -3.04
C ILE A 72 -2.18 12.08 -2.90
N ARG A 73 -1.72 13.23 -2.37
CA ARG A 73 -0.29 13.49 -2.16
C ARG A 73 0.35 12.48 -1.22
N GLU A 74 -0.31 12.17 -0.11
CA GLU A 74 0.18 11.21 0.89
C GLU A 74 0.21 9.78 0.35
N GLU A 75 -0.83 9.34 -0.37
CA GLU A 75 -0.86 8.02 -0.99
C GLU A 75 0.18 7.88 -2.10
N LEU A 76 0.33 8.88 -2.97
CA LEU A 76 1.40 8.88 -3.99
C LEU A 76 2.79 8.76 -3.35
N ALA A 77 3.04 9.49 -2.26
CA ALA A 77 4.29 9.37 -1.52
C ALA A 77 4.46 7.98 -0.88
N ARG A 78 3.38 7.37 -0.36
CA ARG A 78 3.39 5.99 0.17
C ARG A 78 3.71 4.97 -0.92
N GLU A 79 3.18 5.16 -2.13
CA GLU A 79 3.46 4.32 -3.30
C GLU A 79 4.86 4.56 -3.90
N GLY A 80 5.60 5.55 -3.41
CA GLY A 80 6.97 5.86 -3.87
C GLY A 80 7.05 6.78 -5.09
N VAL A 81 5.97 7.48 -5.43
CA VAL A 81 5.92 8.45 -6.54
C VAL A 81 6.51 9.79 -6.09
N ASP A 82 7.37 10.40 -6.91
CA ASP A 82 7.84 11.78 -6.69
C ASP A 82 6.67 12.76 -6.91
N THR A 83 6.29 13.46 -5.84
CA THR A 83 5.16 14.39 -5.80
C THR A 83 5.54 15.84 -6.07
N SER A 84 6.78 16.13 -6.49
CA SER A 84 7.24 17.51 -6.76
C SER A 84 6.44 18.21 -7.88
N GLY A 85 5.82 17.43 -8.77
CA GLY A 85 4.94 17.92 -9.84
C GLY A 85 3.44 17.98 -9.46
N VAL A 86 3.09 17.63 -8.21
CA VAL A 86 1.69 17.63 -7.73
C VAL A 86 1.38 18.96 -7.07
N ILE A 87 0.73 19.84 -7.82
CA ILE A 87 0.45 21.22 -7.39
C ILE A 87 -0.82 21.26 -6.54
N THR A 88 -0.80 22.10 -5.50
CA THR A 88 -1.95 22.36 -4.64
C THR A 88 -2.75 23.55 -5.19
N ASP A 89 -4.01 23.32 -5.53
CA ASP A 89 -4.94 24.36 -5.97
C ASP A 89 -5.82 24.82 -4.78
N PRO A 90 -5.69 26.08 -4.32
CA PRO A 90 -6.48 26.59 -3.19
C PRO A 90 -7.92 26.96 -3.58
N GLU A 91 -8.24 27.02 -4.87
CA GLU A 91 -9.55 27.47 -5.38
C GLU A 91 -10.48 26.30 -5.71
N ARG A 92 -9.94 25.16 -6.13
CA ARG A 92 -10.71 24.03 -6.69
C ARG A 92 -10.60 22.78 -5.82
N LEU A 93 -11.69 22.02 -5.79
CA LEU A 93 -11.72 20.72 -5.14
C LEU A 93 -11.03 19.66 -6.01
N THR A 94 -10.48 18.64 -5.34
CA THR A 94 -10.02 17.42 -5.99
C THR A 94 -11.19 16.68 -6.64
N ALA A 95 -10.99 16.12 -7.83
CA ALA A 95 -12.03 15.37 -8.53
C ALA A 95 -12.43 14.09 -7.77
N LEU A 96 -13.71 13.75 -7.80
CA LEU A 96 -14.23 12.50 -7.27
C LEU A 96 -14.80 11.64 -8.40
N VAL A 97 -14.68 10.33 -8.27
CA VAL A 97 -15.40 9.37 -9.11
C VAL A 97 -16.19 8.44 -8.20
N LEU A 98 -17.51 8.37 -8.40
CA LEU A 98 -18.34 7.34 -7.76
C LEU A 98 -18.50 6.20 -8.75
N LEU A 99 -18.24 4.97 -8.30
CA LEU A 99 -18.29 3.82 -9.19
C LEU A 99 -18.64 2.53 -8.47
N GLY A 100 -19.22 1.59 -9.21
CA GLY A 100 -19.58 0.26 -8.72
C GLY A 100 -19.12 -0.84 -9.68
N ILE A 101 -19.09 -2.07 -9.18
CA ILE A 101 -18.88 -3.28 -9.99
C ILE A 101 -20.23 -3.97 -10.07
N ARG A 102 -20.90 -3.88 -11.23
CA ARG A 102 -22.21 -4.51 -11.44
C ARG A 102 -22.04 -5.98 -11.83
N ASP A 103 -21.16 -6.25 -12.79
CA ASP A 103 -20.79 -7.59 -13.23
C ASP A 103 -19.45 -7.52 -14.00
N GLU A 104 -19.12 -8.57 -14.75
CA GLU A 104 -17.90 -8.66 -15.58
C GLU A 104 -17.91 -7.76 -16.83
N HIS A 105 -19.03 -7.09 -17.12
CA HIS A 105 -19.24 -6.26 -18.31
C HIS A 105 -19.69 -4.83 -18.00
N GLN A 106 -20.27 -4.57 -16.82
CA GLN A 106 -20.85 -3.28 -16.43
C GLN A 106 -20.22 -2.71 -15.16
N PHE A 107 -19.85 -1.43 -15.23
CA PHE A 107 -19.15 -0.69 -14.17
C PHE A 107 -19.70 0.73 -14.17
N PRO A 108 -20.88 0.95 -13.56
CA PRO A 108 -21.47 2.28 -13.53
C PRO A 108 -20.50 3.22 -12.83
N LEU A 109 -20.23 4.36 -13.46
CA LEU A 109 -19.30 5.35 -12.93
C LEU A 109 -19.74 6.78 -13.28
N ILE A 110 -19.54 7.70 -12.33
CA ILE A 110 -19.93 9.10 -12.43
C ILE A 110 -18.73 9.97 -12.05
N PHE A 111 -18.37 10.90 -12.93
CA PHE A 111 -17.30 11.86 -12.69
C PHE A 111 -17.84 13.16 -12.08
N TYR A 112 -17.42 13.49 -10.86
CA TYR A 112 -17.56 14.81 -10.27
C TYR A 112 -16.28 15.61 -10.55
N ARG A 113 -16.22 16.20 -11.77
CA ARG A 113 -14.96 16.74 -12.31
C ARG A 113 -15.05 18.09 -13.06
N GLU A 114 -16.23 18.68 -13.23
CA GLU A 114 -16.42 19.84 -14.15
C GLU A 114 -15.51 21.05 -13.84
N ASN A 115 -15.31 21.41 -12.57
CA ASN A 115 -14.41 22.49 -12.11
C ASN A 115 -13.44 22.01 -11.02
N CYS A 116 -12.80 20.86 -11.27
CA CYS A 116 -11.84 20.29 -10.32
C CYS A 116 -10.40 20.74 -10.58
N ALA A 117 -9.56 20.58 -9.58
CA ALA A 117 -8.17 21.06 -9.59
C ALA A 117 -7.38 20.56 -10.80
N ASP A 118 -7.53 19.28 -11.18
CA ASP A 118 -6.78 18.69 -12.30
C ASP A 118 -7.12 19.34 -13.65
N MET A 119 -8.36 19.83 -13.82
CA MET A 119 -8.78 20.58 -15.01
C MET A 119 -8.18 22.00 -15.09
N ALA A 120 -7.59 22.50 -14.01
CA ALA A 120 -6.89 23.78 -13.99
C ALA A 120 -5.42 23.68 -14.40
N LEU A 121 -4.90 22.47 -14.63
CA LEU A 121 -3.52 22.26 -15.06
C LEU A 121 -3.23 23.05 -16.34
N CYS A 122 -2.20 23.89 -16.31
CA CYS A 122 -1.83 24.76 -17.42
C CYS A 122 -0.31 24.74 -17.69
N GLU A 123 0.14 25.52 -18.68
CA GLU A 123 1.55 25.59 -19.05
C GLU A 123 2.45 26.10 -17.91
N ASP A 124 1.98 27.00 -17.05
CA ASP A 124 2.76 27.55 -15.95
C ASP A 124 3.11 26.51 -14.89
N ASP A 125 2.34 25.43 -14.83
CA ASP A 125 2.58 24.29 -13.94
C ASP A 125 3.72 23.37 -14.46
N ILE A 126 4.18 23.58 -15.70
CA ILE A 126 5.20 22.73 -16.33
C ILE A 126 6.60 23.33 -16.16
N SER A 127 7.35 22.74 -15.23
CA SER A 127 8.77 23.05 -15.00
C SER A 127 9.69 22.34 -16.00
N GLU A 128 10.49 23.09 -16.75
CA GLU A 128 11.49 22.54 -17.67
C GLU A 128 12.57 21.73 -16.95
N GLU A 129 13.05 22.20 -15.79
CA GLU A 129 14.05 21.47 -15.00
C GLU A 129 13.51 20.11 -14.54
N PHE A 130 12.24 20.05 -14.14
CA PHE A 130 11.61 18.82 -13.71
C PHE A 130 11.48 17.81 -14.87
N ILE A 131 11.00 18.26 -16.03
CA ILE A 131 10.91 17.43 -17.24
C ILE A 131 12.29 16.93 -17.68
N ALA A 132 13.33 17.77 -17.58
CA ALA A 132 14.70 17.41 -17.96
C ALA A 132 15.28 16.24 -17.14
N ARG A 133 14.76 15.98 -15.93
CA ARG A 133 15.16 14.85 -15.06
C ARG A 133 14.66 13.48 -15.54
N ALA A 134 13.67 13.43 -16.43
CA ALA A 134 12.99 12.18 -16.81
C ALA A 134 13.57 11.51 -18.06
N ARG A 135 13.51 10.18 -18.09
CA ARG A 135 13.80 9.37 -19.28
C ARG A 135 12.61 9.30 -20.23
N ALA A 136 11.37 9.32 -19.70
CA ALA A 136 10.16 9.39 -20.49
C ALA A 136 9.06 10.29 -19.88
N VAL A 137 8.20 10.83 -20.75
CA VAL A 137 6.96 11.51 -20.37
C VAL A 137 5.76 10.80 -20.99
N VAL A 138 4.77 10.44 -20.17
CA VAL A 138 3.56 9.73 -20.56
C VAL A 138 2.35 10.65 -20.39
N ALA A 139 1.65 10.92 -21.49
CA ALA A 139 0.41 11.68 -21.50
C ALA A 139 -0.79 10.77 -21.72
N THR A 140 -1.99 11.24 -21.34
CA THR A 140 -3.24 10.55 -21.65
C THR A 140 -4.14 11.40 -22.55
N GLY A 141 -4.86 10.77 -23.47
CA GLY A 141 -5.72 11.47 -24.42
C GLY A 141 -6.82 12.29 -23.75
N THR A 142 -7.32 11.89 -22.57
CA THR A 142 -8.27 12.70 -21.77
C THR A 142 -7.78 14.13 -21.57
N HIS A 143 -6.49 14.37 -21.30
CA HIS A 143 -5.98 15.73 -21.05
C HIS A 143 -5.74 16.54 -22.33
N LEU A 144 -5.89 15.93 -23.50
CA LEU A 144 -5.96 16.65 -24.77
C LEU A 144 -7.38 17.16 -25.07
N SER A 145 -8.42 16.76 -24.32
CA SER A 145 -9.82 17.15 -24.65
C SER A 145 -10.15 18.61 -24.37
N ASN A 146 -9.42 19.27 -23.48
CA ASN A 146 -9.61 20.67 -23.11
C ASN A 146 -8.40 21.53 -23.48
N ALA A 147 -8.63 22.70 -24.07
CA ALA A 147 -7.57 23.58 -24.56
C ALA A 147 -6.53 23.97 -23.50
N ARG A 148 -6.94 24.13 -22.23
CA ARG A 148 -6.02 24.49 -21.14
C ARG A 148 -5.08 23.34 -20.78
N THR A 149 -5.64 22.15 -20.53
CA THR A 149 -4.84 20.98 -20.17
C THR A 149 -4.01 20.48 -21.36
N GLU A 150 -4.53 20.63 -22.58
CA GLU A 150 -3.81 20.33 -23.81
C GLU A 150 -2.54 21.17 -23.93
N ALA A 151 -2.62 22.49 -23.68
CA ALA A 151 -1.46 23.37 -23.73
C ALA A 151 -0.36 22.91 -22.75
N ALA A 152 -0.74 22.52 -21.52
CA ALA A 152 0.18 21.96 -20.53
C ALA A 152 0.87 20.67 -21.03
N VAL A 153 0.09 19.74 -21.59
CA VAL A 153 0.62 18.49 -22.16
C VAL A 153 1.57 18.78 -23.31
N LEU A 154 1.21 19.66 -24.25
CA LEU A 154 2.06 20.01 -25.39
C LEU A 154 3.38 20.65 -24.93
N LYS A 155 3.35 21.54 -23.93
CA LYS A 155 4.57 22.09 -23.33
C LYS A 155 5.45 21.00 -22.72
N ALA A 156 4.87 20.07 -21.96
CA ALA A 156 5.62 18.96 -21.36
C ALA A 156 6.27 18.05 -22.42
N LEU A 157 5.55 17.70 -23.49
CA LEU A 157 6.05 16.88 -24.59
C LEU A 157 7.19 17.57 -25.35
N ASN A 158 7.03 18.86 -25.67
CA ASN A 158 8.07 19.63 -26.36
C ASN A 158 9.35 19.73 -25.52
N LEU A 159 9.23 19.94 -24.21
CA LEU A 159 10.36 19.95 -23.28
C LEU A 159 11.01 18.57 -23.15
N ALA A 160 10.21 17.50 -23.09
CA ALA A 160 10.72 16.12 -23.05
C ALA A 160 11.61 15.84 -24.26
N ARG A 161 11.11 16.15 -25.46
CA ARG A 161 11.85 15.98 -26.72
C ARG A 161 13.10 16.86 -26.79
N LYS A 162 13.00 18.13 -26.35
CA LYS A 162 14.14 19.06 -26.25
C LYS A 162 15.27 18.47 -25.40
N HIS A 163 14.93 17.74 -24.34
CA HIS A 163 15.88 17.12 -23.40
C HIS A 163 16.12 15.63 -23.65
N GLY A 164 15.78 15.14 -24.85
CA GLY A 164 16.05 13.76 -25.28
C GLY A 164 15.31 12.67 -24.51
N ALA A 165 14.21 13.00 -23.82
CA ALA A 165 13.33 12.03 -23.21
C ALA A 165 12.39 11.43 -24.25
N GLN A 166 12.03 10.16 -24.06
CA GLN A 166 11.00 9.50 -24.87
C GLN A 166 9.60 10.00 -24.49
N THR A 167 8.66 9.89 -25.40
CA THR A 167 7.27 10.32 -25.15
C THR A 167 6.29 9.19 -25.47
N ALA A 168 5.30 8.99 -24.59
CA ALA A 168 4.26 7.98 -24.80
C ALA A 168 2.85 8.54 -24.61
N LEU A 169 1.90 7.97 -25.33
CA LEU A 169 0.47 8.26 -25.23
C LEU A 169 -0.28 6.98 -24.86
N ASP A 170 -1.05 7.03 -23.76
CA ASP A 170 -2.23 6.19 -23.62
C ASP A 170 -3.42 6.97 -24.18
N ILE A 171 -4.09 6.43 -25.21
CA ILE A 171 -5.17 7.14 -25.88
C ILE A 171 -6.30 7.49 -24.89
N ASP A 172 -6.55 6.64 -23.86
CA ASP A 172 -7.48 6.89 -22.74
C ASP A 172 -8.75 7.63 -23.19
N TYR A 173 -9.45 7.07 -24.16
CA TYR A 173 -10.61 7.74 -24.75
C TYR A 173 -11.88 7.47 -23.92
N ARG A 174 -12.56 8.56 -23.56
CA ARG A 174 -13.83 8.55 -22.82
C ARG A 174 -14.79 9.58 -23.42
N PRO A 175 -15.83 9.16 -24.17
CA PRO A 175 -16.76 10.08 -24.83
C PRO A 175 -17.31 11.19 -23.92
N ASN A 176 -17.70 10.85 -22.68
CA ASN A 176 -18.18 11.80 -21.67
C ASN A 176 -17.15 12.92 -21.39
N LEU A 177 -15.87 12.58 -21.20
CA LEU A 177 -14.80 13.55 -20.91
C LEU A 177 -14.38 14.38 -22.13
N TRP A 178 -14.83 13.99 -23.32
CA TRP A 178 -14.69 14.74 -24.57
C TRP A 178 -15.96 15.53 -24.92
N GLY A 179 -16.96 15.55 -24.03
CA GLY A 179 -18.22 16.29 -24.22
C GLY A 179 -19.17 15.65 -25.24
N LEU A 180 -19.00 14.35 -25.53
CA LEU A 180 -19.81 13.62 -26.51
C LEU A 180 -20.95 12.80 -25.87
N ALA A 181 -20.98 12.71 -24.54
CA ALA A 181 -21.99 11.98 -23.78
C ALA A 181 -22.33 12.72 -22.47
N GLY A 182 -23.46 12.39 -21.84
CA GLY A 182 -23.92 13.04 -20.61
C GLY A 182 -23.25 12.50 -19.35
N HIS A 183 -23.52 13.12 -18.19
CA HIS A 183 -22.93 12.72 -16.90
C HIS A 183 -23.21 11.26 -16.52
N GLY A 184 -24.37 10.71 -16.91
CA GLY A 184 -24.76 9.32 -16.65
C GLY A 184 -24.05 8.28 -17.53
N ASP A 185 -23.38 8.71 -18.61
CA ASP A 185 -22.77 7.83 -19.61
C ASP A 185 -21.28 7.59 -19.34
N GLY A 186 -20.85 7.63 -18.07
CA GLY A 186 -19.44 7.48 -17.69
C GLY A 186 -18.83 6.13 -18.09
N GLU A 187 -19.66 5.10 -18.25
CA GLU A 187 -19.24 3.76 -18.69
C GLU A 187 -19.10 3.63 -20.22
N SER A 188 -19.61 4.59 -20.99
CA SER A 188 -19.54 4.58 -22.45
C SER A 188 -18.09 4.58 -22.93
N ARG A 189 -17.77 3.67 -23.85
CA ARG A 189 -16.39 3.46 -24.34
C ARG A 189 -16.12 4.06 -25.71
N PHE A 190 -17.15 4.24 -26.54
CA PHE A 190 -16.96 4.68 -27.91
C PHE A 190 -18.12 5.52 -28.45
N ILE A 191 -17.79 6.69 -29.00
CA ILE A 191 -18.65 7.52 -29.86
C ILE A 191 -17.74 8.07 -30.96
N SER A 192 -18.10 7.88 -32.23
CA SER A 192 -17.29 8.43 -33.31
C SER A 192 -17.37 9.95 -33.36
N SER A 193 -16.24 10.62 -33.64
CA SER A 193 -16.19 12.07 -33.80
C SER A 193 -15.00 12.50 -34.64
N ALA A 194 -15.28 13.05 -35.82
CA ALA A 194 -14.23 13.55 -36.72
C ALA A 194 -13.41 14.69 -36.08
N ALA A 195 -14.02 15.51 -35.22
CA ALA A 195 -13.33 16.56 -34.50
C ALA A 195 -12.33 15.99 -33.48
N VAL A 196 -12.70 14.95 -32.75
CA VAL A 196 -11.78 14.26 -31.82
C VAL A 196 -10.67 13.56 -32.60
N THR A 197 -10.99 12.87 -33.69
CA THR A 197 -10.00 12.22 -34.57
C THR A 197 -8.96 13.23 -35.05
N ALA A 198 -9.39 14.35 -35.64
CA ALA A 198 -8.49 15.38 -36.16
C ALA A 198 -7.58 15.96 -35.06
N LYS A 199 -8.14 16.18 -33.87
CA LYS A 199 -7.41 16.71 -32.72
C LYS A 199 -6.36 15.73 -32.19
N LEU A 200 -6.70 14.44 -32.06
CA LEU A 200 -5.73 13.41 -31.68
C LEU A 200 -4.61 13.30 -32.73
N GLN A 201 -4.97 13.15 -34.01
CA GLN A 201 -4.01 13.01 -35.12
C GLN A 201 -3.02 14.18 -35.22
N ALA A 202 -3.45 15.40 -34.89
CA ALA A 202 -2.58 16.57 -34.89
C ALA A 202 -1.39 16.46 -33.91
N THR A 203 -1.45 15.58 -32.91
CA THR A 203 -0.43 15.45 -31.87
C THR A 203 0.37 14.15 -31.94
N LEU A 204 -0.06 13.14 -32.72
CA LEU A 204 0.52 11.78 -32.69
C LEU A 204 1.99 11.71 -33.09
N HIS A 205 2.47 12.68 -33.89
CA HIS A 205 3.86 12.80 -34.31
C HIS A 205 4.81 13.17 -33.16
N LEU A 206 4.29 13.58 -32.00
CA LEU A 206 5.07 13.95 -30.81
C LEU A 206 5.44 12.74 -29.95
N PHE A 207 4.90 11.55 -30.23
CA PHE A 207 5.07 10.35 -29.42
C PHE A 207 5.98 9.31 -30.08
N ASP A 208 6.75 8.60 -29.25
CA ASP A 208 7.57 7.44 -29.64
C ASP A 208 6.82 6.11 -29.39
N LEU A 209 5.81 6.12 -28.52
CA LEU A 209 4.95 4.99 -28.19
C LEU A 209 3.48 5.45 -28.09
N ILE A 210 2.57 4.77 -28.79
CA ILE A 210 1.13 5.03 -28.74
C ILE A 210 0.40 3.74 -28.40
N VAL A 211 -0.41 3.77 -27.35
CA VAL A 211 -1.09 2.59 -26.80
C VAL A 211 -2.59 2.84 -26.73
N GLY A 212 -3.38 1.86 -27.16
CA GLY A 212 -4.83 1.94 -27.16
C GLY A 212 -5.50 0.58 -27.30
N THR A 213 -6.76 0.48 -26.89
CA THR A 213 -7.65 -0.62 -27.31
C THR A 213 -7.99 -0.49 -28.79
N GLU A 214 -8.67 -1.49 -29.34
CA GLU A 214 -9.19 -1.42 -30.70
C GLU A 214 -10.08 -0.19 -30.89
N GLU A 215 -11.02 0.06 -29.98
CA GLU A 215 -11.92 1.22 -30.02
C GLU A 215 -11.19 2.56 -29.86
N GLU A 216 -10.13 2.60 -29.05
CA GLU A 216 -9.26 3.76 -28.91
C GLU A 216 -8.47 4.05 -30.20
N PHE A 217 -8.02 3.01 -30.91
CA PHE A 217 -7.49 3.19 -32.26
C PHE A 217 -8.57 3.60 -33.25
N HIS A 218 -9.81 3.10 -33.14
CA HIS A 218 -10.89 3.49 -34.04
C HIS A 218 -11.15 4.99 -34.02
N ILE A 219 -11.24 5.61 -32.84
CA ILE A 219 -11.44 7.06 -32.72
C ILE A 219 -10.22 7.84 -33.23
N THR A 220 -9.02 7.31 -33.00
CA THR A 220 -7.76 7.97 -33.41
C THR A 220 -7.52 7.86 -34.92
N GLY A 221 -7.94 6.76 -35.55
CA GLY A 221 -7.84 6.50 -36.98
C GLY A 221 -9.03 6.99 -37.80
N GLY A 222 -10.16 7.31 -37.16
CA GLY A 222 -11.37 7.81 -37.83
C GLY A 222 -12.20 6.74 -38.54
N THR A 223 -12.04 5.47 -38.16
CA THR A 223 -12.75 4.33 -38.74
C THR A 223 -12.89 3.21 -37.71
N THR A 224 -13.94 2.40 -37.80
CA THR A 224 -14.18 1.25 -36.89
C THR A 224 -13.50 -0.04 -37.36
N ASP A 225 -12.76 0.00 -38.47
CA ASP A 225 -11.90 -1.09 -38.89
C ASP A 225 -10.53 -0.93 -38.20
N THR A 226 -10.16 -1.89 -37.34
CA THR A 226 -8.95 -1.79 -36.50
C THR A 226 -7.66 -1.66 -37.32
N ILE A 227 -7.53 -2.40 -38.42
CA ILE A 227 -6.33 -2.39 -39.26
C ILE A 227 -6.25 -1.08 -40.06
N ALA A 228 -7.37 -0.64 -40.64
CA ALA A 228 -7.43 0.65 -41.33
C ALA A 228 -7.17 1.82 -40.38
N ALA A 229 -7.67 1.74 -39.14
CA ALA A 229 -7.42 2.74 -38.11
C ALA A 229 -5.94 2.82 -37.72
N LEU A 230 -5.30 1.67 -37.46
CA LEU A 230 -3.85 1.60 -37.20
C LEU A 230 -3.03 2.13 -38.39
N ARG A 231 -3.43 1.83 -39.63
CA ARG A 231 -2.80 2.37 -40.85
C ARG A 231 -2.93 3.89 -40.95
N ALA A 232 -4.10 4.44 -40.61
CA ALA A 232 -4.33 5.88 -40.57
C ALA A 232 -3.45 6.56 -39.50
N VAL A 233 -3.29 5.95 -38.32
CA VAL A 233 -2.37 6.43 -37.27
C VAL A 233 -0.92 6.36 -37.72
N ARG A 234 -0.49 5.26 -38.34
CA ARG A 234 0.85 5.09 -38.91
C ARG A 234 1.17 6.11 -40.00
N ALA A 235 0.17 6.59 -40.76
CA ALA A 235 0.38 7.61 -41.79
C ALA A 235 0.81 8.97 -41.22
N VAL A 236 0.56 9.23 -39.93
CA VAL A 236 0.88 10.51 -39.27
C VAL A 236 1.86 10.36 -38.10
N SER A 237 2.30 9.14 -37.76
CA SER A 237 3.23 8.89 -36.66
C SER A 237 4.18 7.71 -36.92
N ASN A 238 5.42 7.86 -36.48
CA ASN A 238 6.45 6.82 -36.49
C ASN A 238 6.54 6.06 -35.15
N ALA A 239 5.65 6.34 -34.19
CA ALA A 239 5.64 5.68 -32.89
C ALA A 239 5.51 4.16 -33.02
N THR A 240 5.99 3.39 -32.05
CA THR A 240 5.50 2.01 -31.90
C THR A 240 4.03 2.05 -31.51
N LEU A 241 3.19 1.29 -32.22
CA LEU A 241 1.76 1.19 -31.89
C LEU A 241 1.52 -0.09 -31.11
N VAL A 242 0.92 0.00 -29.92
CA VAL A 242 0.54 -1.16 -29.12
C VAL A 242 -0.97 -1.23 -29.00
N CYS A 243 -1.56 -2.24 -29.63
CA CYS A 243 -3.00 -2.47 -29.64
C CYS A 243 -3.40 -3.50 -28.58
N LYS A 244 -4.14 -3.07 -27.56
CA LYS A 244 -4.73 -3.89 -26.49
C LYS A 244 -5.97 -4.61 -27.03
N ARG A 245 -6.03 -5.93 -26.86
CA ARG A 245 -7.07 -6.84 -27.41
C ARG A 245 -7.83 -7.58 -26.31
N GLY A 246 -8.01 -6.91 -25.17
CA GLY A 246 -8.64 -7.47 -23.98
C GLY A 246 -8.02 -8.81 -23.55
N PRO A 247 -8.79 -9.90 -23.45
CA PRO A 247 -8.27 -11.20 -23.00
C PRO A 247 -7.28 -11.86 -23.97
N MET A 248 -7.18 -11.38 -25.22
CA MET A 248 -6.20 -11.87 -26.20
C MET A 248 -4.80 -11.26 -25.98
N GLY A 249 -4.62 -10.39 -24.99
CA GLY A 249 -3.35 -9.69 -24.73
C GLY A 249 -3.23 -8.43 -25.57
N ALA A 250 -2.07 -8.23 -26.20
CA ALA A 250 -1.79 -7.07 -27.02
C ALA A 250 -0.76 -7.37 -28.11
N SER A 251 -0.80 -6.59 -29.19
CA SER A 251 0.13 -6.65 -30.32
C SER A 251 0.88 -5.33 -30.48
N ALA A 252 2.21 -5.39 -30.63
CA ALA A 252 3.07 -4.25 -30.91
C ALA A 252 3.50 -4.20 -32.38
N PHE A 253 3.49 -3.00 -32.96
CA PHE A 253 3.86 -2.73 -34.35
C PHE A 253 4.93 -1.63 -34.41
N THR A 254 6.17 -2.03 -34.63
CA THR A 254 7.33 -1.12 -34.77
C THR A 254 7.48 -0.52 -36.17
N GLY A 255 6.82 -1.12 -37.17
CA GLY A 255 6.94 -0.75 -38.58
C GLY A 255 5.59 -0.63 -39.30
N PRO A 256 5.51 -1.02 -40.59
CA PRO A 256 4.27 -1.09 -41.36
C PRO A 256 3.21 -1.95 -40.67
N ILE A 257 1.94 -1.60 -40.84
CA ILE A 257 0.81 -2.33 -40.25
C ILE A 257 0.41 -3.49 -41.17
N PRO A 258 0.50 -4.75 -40.70
CA PRO A 258 0.14 -5.95 -41.46
C PRO A 258 -1.37 -6.04 -41.75
N ASP A 259 -1.81 -7.12 -42.38
CA ASP A 259 -3.22 -7.34 -42.68
C ASP A 259 -4.00 -7.90 -41.48
N THR A 260 -3.31 -8.48 -40.49
CA THR A 260 -3.93 -9.01 -39.27
C THR A 260 -3.20 -8.58 -38.00
N LEU A 261 -3.91 -8.49 -36.86
CA LEU A 261 -3.30 -8.11 -35.59
C LEU A 261 -2.34 -9.18 -35.03
N ASP A 262 -2.51 -10.44 -35.45
CA ASP A 262 -1.73 -11.59 -34.96
C ASP A 262 -0.30 -11.62 -35.53
N GLU A 263 -0.03 -10.83 -36.57
CA GLU A 263 1.31 -10.66 -37.16
C GLU A 263 2.16 -9.63 -36.39
N GLY A 264 1.59 -8.91 -35.43
CA GLY A 264 2.34 -8.03 -34.53
C GLY A 264 3.16 -8.80 -33.50
N GLU A 265 4.16 -8.15 -32.92
CA GLU A 265 4.91 -8.75 -31.81
C GLU A 265 3.99 -8.89 -30.59
N ALA A 266 4.01 -10.05 -29.92
CA ALA A 266 3.08 -10.37 -28.83
C ALA A 266 3.81 -11.01 -27.64
N GLY A 267 3.27 -10.75 -26.43
CA GLY A 267 3.63 -11.46 -25.20
C GLY A 267 2.50 -12.42 -24.77
N PRO A 268 2.77 -13.38 -23.87
CA PRO A 268 1.75 -14.31 -23.39
C PRO A 268 0.63 -13.55 -22.67
N GLY A 269 -0.61 -13.99 -22.88
CA GLY A 269 -1.76 -13.62 -22.06
C GLY A 269 -1.88 -14.52 -20.83
N PHE A 270 -2.67 -14.10 -19.84
CA PHE A 270 -2.85 -14.83 -18.58
C PHE A 270 -4.34 -15.13 -18.36
N PRO A 271 -4.75 -16.41 -18.33
CA PRO A 271 -6.15 -16.78 -18.23
C PRO A 271 -6.63 -16.66 -16.77
N ILE A 272 -7.24 -15.53 -16.43
CA ILE A 272 -7.73 -15.22 -15.08
C ILE A 272 -9.24 -14.91 -15.07
N GLU A 273 -9.83 -14.89 -13.88
CA GLU A 273 -11.19 -14.40 -13.65
C GLU A 273 -11.18 -12.87 -13.62
N VAL A 274 -12.05 -12.25 -14.41
CA VAL A 274 -12.29 -10.81 -14.38
C VAL A 274 -13.24 -10.49 -13.22
N PHE A 275 -12.73 -9.81 -12.21
CA PHE A 275 -13.50 -9.34 -11.06
C PHE A 275 -13.92 -7.87 -11.21
N ASN A 276 -13.08 -7.05 -11.83
CA ASN A 276 -13.31 -5.63 -12.10
C ASN A 276 -12.63 -5.29 -13.43
N VAL A 277 -13.25 -4.62 -14.42
CA VAL A 277 -12.50 -4.29 -15.66
C VAL A 277 -11.80 -2.94 -15.63
N LEU A 278 -12.00 -2.14 -14.57
CA LEU A 278 -11.41 -0.82 -14.46
C LEU A 278 -9.92 -0.93 -14.09
N GLY A 279 -9.13 0.03 -14.57
CA GLY A 279 -7.69 0.09 -14.30
C GLY A 279 -6.84 -0.92 -15.08
N ALA A 280 -7.42 -1.80 -15.90
CA ALA A 280 -6.69 -2.75 -16.73
C ALA A 280 -5.69 -2.06 -17.67
N GLY A 281 -6.12 -0.96 -18.31
CA GLY A 281 -5.27 -0.16 -19.21
C GLY A 281 -4.10 0.49 -18.48
N ASP A 282 -4.34 1.09 -17.31
CA ASP A 282 -3.31 1.76 -16.52
C ASP A 282 -2.29 0.75 -15.94
N GLY A 283 -2.77 -0.41 -15.47
CA GLY A 283 -1.92 -1.53 -15.03
C GLY A 283 -1.09 -2.09 -16.19
N PHE A 284 -1.71 -2.29 -17.36
CA PHE A 284 -1.03 -2.68 -18.58
C PHE A 284 0.07 -1.68 -18.96
N MET A 285 -0.24 -0.39 -18.98
CA MET A 285 0.74 0.66 -19.26
C MET A 285 1.88 0.65 -18.26
N SER A 286 1.61 0.42 -16.98
CA SER A 286 2.65 0.33 -15.96
C SER A 286 3.65 -0.80 -16.26
N GLY A 287 3.15 -2.00 -16.59
CA GLY A 287 3.99 -3.13 -16.99
C GLY A 287 4.72 -2.91 -18.31
N LEU A 288 4.05 -2.29 -19.29
CA LEU A 288 4.65 -1.95 -20.59
C LEU A 288 5.80 -0.96 -20.44
N ILE A 289 5.60 0.13 -19.67
CA ILE A 289 6.61 1.14 -19.41
C ILE A 289 7.82 0.52 -18.70
N LYS A 290 7.61 -0.41 -17.76
CA LYS A 290 8.70 -1.14 -17.12
C LYS A 290 9.58 -1.87 -18.15
N GLY A 291 8.98 -2.69 -19.01
CA GLY A 291 9.73 -3.42 -20.03
C GLY A 291 10.34 -2.49 -21.09
N TRP A 292 9.60 -1.49 -21.53
CA TRP A 292 10.03 -0.54 -22.56
C TRP A 292 11.24 0.28 -22.11
N LEU A 293 11.22 0.83 -20.89
CA LEU A 293 12.35 1.59 -20.36
C LEU A 293 13.53 0.69 -20.00
N ASP A 294 13.33 -0.58 -19.68
CA ASP A 294 14.43 -1.53 -19.52
C ASP A 294 15.06 -1.97 -20.86
N ASN A 295 14.49 -1.55 -22.00
CA ASN A 295 14.84 -2.01 -23.34
C ASN A 295 14.65 -3.53 -23.52
N GLU A 296 13.65 -4.09 -22.85
CA GLU A 296 13.25 -5.47 -23.06
C GLU A 296 12.69 -5.66 -24.48
N PRO A 297 12.87 -6.84 -25.10
CA PRO A 297 12.18 -7.18 -26.34
C PRO A 297 10.65 -7.06 -26.17
N TRP A 298 9.92 -6.68 -27.23
CA TRP A 298 8.46 -6.49 -27.17
C TRP A 298 7.69 -7.69 -26.58
N PRO A 299 8.02 -8.96 -26.88
CA PRO A 299 7.37 -10.09 -26.21
C PRO A 299 7.50 -10.07 -24.68
N THR A 300 8.64 -9.62 -24.14
CA THR A 300 8.85 -9.50 -22.70
C THR A 300 8.16 -8.26 -22.13
N ALA A 301 8.24 -7.11 -22.81
CA ALA A 301 7.54 -5.91 -22.36
C ALA A 301 6.01 -6.13 -22.34
N LEU A 302 5.47 -6.81 -23.36
CA LEU A 302 4.06 -7.19 -23.43
C LEU A 302 3.69 -8.29 -22.43
N LYS A 303 4.60 -9.20 -22.06
CA LYS A 303 4.40 -10.14 -20.95
C LYS A 303 4.14 -9.39 -19.64
N TYR A 304 4.98 -8.39 -19.33
CA TYR A 304 4.79 -7.56 -18.13
C TYR A 304 3.50 -6.76 -18.20
N ALA A 305 3.21 -6.15 -19.35
CA ALA A 305 1.98 -5.40 -19.58
C ALA A 305 0.72 -6.26 -19.38
N ASN A 306 0.66 -7.43 -20.04
CA ASN A 306 -0.46 -8.36 -19.93
C ASN A 306 -0.65 -8.87 -18.49
N ALA A 307 0.43 -9.19 -17.78
CA ALA A 307 0.36 -9.63 -16.39
C ALA A 307 -0.17 -8.53 -15.46
N CYS A 308 0.35 -7.30 -15.57
CA CYS A 308 -0.13 -6.18 -14.76
C CYS A 308 -1.59 -5.81 -15.07
N GLY A 309 -2.00 -5.88 -16.34
CA GLY A 309 -3.40 -5.76 -16.73
C GLY A 309 -4.29 -6.85 -16.12
N ALA A 310 -3.82 -8.10 -16.07
CA ALA A 310 -4.52 -9.19 -15.41
C ALA A 310 -4.65 -8.97 -13.89
N PHE A 311 -3.60 -8.50 -13.23
CA PHE A 311 -3.67 -8.15 -11.80
C PHE A 311 -4.71 -7.09 -11.52
N ALA A 312 -4.71 -6.00 -12.30
CA ALA A 312 -5.65 -4.89 -12.17
C ALA A 312 -7.11 -5.37 -12.13
N VAL A 313 -7.45 -6.35 -12.99
CA VAL A 313 -8.83 -6.82 -13.11
C VAL A 313 -9.22 -7.93 -12.14
N SER A 314 -8.29 -8.40 -11.31
CA SER A 314 -8.49 -9.55 -10.44
C SER A 314 -8.93 -9.21 -9.00
N ARG A 315 -8.86 -7.92 -8.64
CA ARG A 315 -9.13 -7.38 -7.29
C ARG A 315 -10.03 -6.13 -7.36
N HIS A 316 -10.44 -5.63 -6.20
CA HIS A 316 -11.50 -4.62 -6.08
C HIS A 316 -11.16 -3.23 -6.64
N GLY A 317 -10.01 -2.64 -6.26
CA GLY A 317 -9.60 -1.30 -6.74
C GLY A 317 -8.48 -1.34 -7.78
N CYS A 318 -8.28 -0.25 -8.53
CA CYS A 318 -7.22 -0.14 -9.55
C CYS A 318 -5.80 -0.20 -8.95
N THR A 319 -5.30 0.93 -8.42
CA THR A 319 -3.94 1.04 -7.88
C THR A 319 -3.60 -0.02 -6.83
N PRO A 320 -4.47 -0.31 -5.84
CA PRO A 320 -4.20 -1.35 -4.87
C PRO A 320 -3.97 -2.73 -5.48
N ALA A 321 -4.56 -3.04 -6.65
CA ALA A 321 -4.43 -4.34 -7.29
C ALA A 321 -3.11 -4.54 -8.04
N TYR A 322 -2.41 -3.46 -8.40
CA TYR A 322 -1.17 -3.55 -9.16
C TYR A 322 -0.08 -4.29 -8.38
N PRO A 323 0.68 -5.17 -9.04
CA PRO A 323 1.66 -5.97 -8.35
C PRO A 323 2.91 -5.14 -8.02
N SER A 324 3.58 -5.51 -6.93
CA SER A 324 4.99 -5.12 -6.78
C SER A 324 5.86 -5.87 -7.80
N TRP A 325 7.08 -5.41 -8.03
CA TRP A 325 8.02 -6.17 -8.86
C TRP A 325 8.20 -7.62 -8.36
N THR A 326 8.31 -7.80 -7.04
CA THR A 326 8.45 -9.12 -6.41
C THR A 326 7.23 -10.00 -6.65
N GLU A 327 6.01 -9.45 -6.50
CA GLU A 327 4.77 -10.18 -6.77
C GLU A 327 4.64 -10.56 -8.24
N LEU A 328 4.97 -9.65 -9.16
CA LEU A 328 4.96 -9.91 -10.59
C LEU A 328 5.91 -11.05 -10.94
N GLN A 329 7.15 -11.03 -10.44
CA GLN A 329 8.12 -12.10 -10.67
C GLN A 329 7.66 -13.43 -10.08
N TYR A 330 7.11 -13.42 -8.86
CA TYR A 330 6.55 -14.61 -8.22
C TYR A 330 5.44 -15.23 -9.08
N PHE A 331 4.51 -14.41 -9.56
CA PHE A 331 3.43 -14.83 -10.45
C PHE A 331 3.93 -15.38 -11.79
N LEU A 332 4.86 -14.69 -12.45
CA LEU A 332 5.41 -15.13 -13.74
C LEU A 332 6.19 -16.44 -13.63
N ASN A 333 6.90 -16.67 -12.53
CA ASN A 333 7.67 -17.90 -12.30
C ASN A 333 6.77 -19.09 -11.93
N ARG A 334 5.71 -18.85 -11.16
CA ARG A 334 4.77 -19.88 -10.70
C ARG A 334 3.69 -20.21 -11.73
N GLY A 335 3.32 -19.24 -12.56
CA GLY A 335 2.16 -19.30 -13.45
C GLY A 335 0.82 -19.14 -12.71
N VAL A 336 -0.28 -19.23 -13.47
CA VAL A 336 -1.64 -19.14 -12.92
C VAL A 336 -2.02 -20.45 -12.24
N VAL A 337 -2.05 -20.46 -10.90
CA VAL A 337 -2.54 -21.60 -10.10
C VAL A 337 -4.06 -21.54 -9.94
N THR A 338 -4.59 -20.36 -9.63
CA THR A 338 -6.03 -20.09 -9.51
C THR A 338 -6.41 -18.94 -10.43
N LYS A 339 -7.46 -19.08 -11.23
CA LYS A 339 -7.91 -18.00 -12.14
C LYS A 339 -8.38 -16.76 -11.37
N ALA A 340 -9.06 -16.97 -10.24
CA ALA A 340 -9.38 -15.89 -9.31
C ALA A 340 -8.14 -15.57 -8.46
N LEU A 341 -7.25 -14.71 -8.95
CA LEU A 341 -5.96 -14.40 -8.29
C LEU A 341 -6.14 -13.99 -6.82
N ARG A 342 -7.18 -13.22 -6.50
CA ARG A 342 -7.55 -12.82 -5.11
C ARG A 342 -7.86 -13.98 -4.15
N LYS A 343 -8.03 -15.20 -4.66
CA LYS A 343 -8.27 -16.43 -3.88
C LYS A 343 -7.03 -17.32 -3.80
N ASP A 344 -5.95 -16.97 -4.50
CA ASP A 344 -4.66 -17.65 -4.36
C ASP A 344 -3.97 -17.14 -3.09
N ARG A 345 -4.01 -17.96 -2.03
CA ARG A 345 -3.50 -17.60 -0.71
C ARG A 345 -2.05 -17.13 -0.72
N ASP A 346 -1.18 -17.84 -1.44
CA ASP A 346 0.25 -17.55 -1.39
C ASP A 346 0.57 -16.29 -2.20
N LEU A 347 -0.12 -16.09 -3.33
CA LEU A 347 -0.02 -14.86 -4.11
C LEU A 347 -0.56 -13.65 -3.33
N GLU A 348 -1.69 -13.79 -2.62
CA GLU A 348 -2.23 -12.74 -1.76
C GLU A 348 -1.31 -12.40 -0.58
N GLN A 349 -0.59 -13.38 -0.03
CA GLN A 349 0.42 -13.09 0.99
C GLN A 349 1.58 -12.29 0.41
N VAL A 350 2.09 -12.63 -0.77
CA VAL A 350 3.15 -11.84 -1.44
C VAL A 350 2.63 -10.44 -1.78
N HIS A 351 1.41 -10.34 -2.29
CA HIS A 351 0.75 -9.06 -2.59
C HIS A 351 0.70 -8.15 -1.37
N TRP A 352 0.13 -8.66 -0.27
CA TRP A 352 0.06 -7.92 0.99
C TRP A 352 1.46 -7.53 1.45
N ALA A 353 2.39 -8.49 1.51
CA ALA A 353 3.65 -8.28 2.18
C ALA A 353 4.58 -7.29 1.47
N THR A 354 4.52 -7.27 0.14
CA THR A 354 5.41 -6.46 -0.71
C THR A 354 4.85 -5.09 -1.08
N ASN A 355 3.54 -4.85 -0.85
CA ASN A 355 2.90 -3.55 -1.09
C ASN A 355 2.59 -2.80 0.22
N ARG A 356 3.06 -3.28 1.37
CA ARG A 356 3.03 -2.51 2.62
C ARG A 356 3.98 -1.31 2.56
N HIS A 357 3.57 -0.19 3.14
CA HIS A 357 4.34 1.06 3.14
C HIS A 357 5.07 1.31 4.46
N LYS A 358 5.88 2.38 4.52
CA LYS A 358 6.70 2.82 5.66
C LYS A 358 7.88 1.89 5.94
N ASP A 359 9.06 2.47 6.05
CA ASP A 359 10.20 1.78 6.63
C ASP A 359 10.04 1.72 8.16
N LEU A 360 9.95 0.51 8.69
CA LEU A 360 9.83 0.22 10.11
C LEU A 360 11.06 -0.58 10.60
N SER A 361 12.23 -0.25 10.06
CA SER A 361 13.52 -0.87 10.35
C SER A 361 13.97 -0.79 11.80
N ASN A 362 13.47 0.19 12.56
CA ASN A 362 13.66 0.29 14.00
C ASN A 362 12.34 0.62 14.69
N MET A 363 12.07 -0.03 15.82
CA MET A 363 10.79 0.09 16.52
C MET A 363 10.98 0.09 18.03
N ARG A 364 10.99 1.27 18.65
CA ARG A 364 10.96 1.43 20.11
C ARG A 364 9.52 1.65 20.54
N VAL A 365 8.91 0.67 21.21
CA VAL A 365 7.48 0.73 21.57
C VAL A 365 7.31 0.83 23.07
N PHE A 366 6.60 1.87 23.51
CA PHE A 366 6.17 2.03 24.89
C PHE A 366 4.82 1.32 25.08
N ALA A 367 4.84 0.15 25.73
CA ALA A 367 3.66 -0.69 25.93
C ALA A 367 2.96 -0.39 27.25
N PHE A 368 1.79 0.27 27.21
CA PHE A 368 0.96 0.54 28.39
C PHE A 368 -0.47 -0.01 28.22
N ASP A 369 -0.60 -1.05 27.39
CA ASP A 369 -1.79 -1.86 27.13
C ASP A 369 -2.21 -2.79 28.30
N HIS A 370 -1.54 -2.63 29.44
CA HIS A 370 -1.74 -3.43 30.63
C HIS A 370 -3.06 -3.03 31.29
N ARG A 371 -3.91 -4.02 31.52
CA ARG A 371 -5.26 -3.83 32.11
C ARG A 371 -5.28 -4.38 33.52
N MET A 372 -5.23 -5.71 33.65
CA MET A 372 -5.26 -6.42 34.93
C MET A 372 -4.26 -5.86 35.95
N GLN A 373 -3.01 -5.59 35.55
CA GLN A 373 -1.98 -5.07 36.46
C GLN A 373 -2.31 -3.67 36.97
N LEU A 374 -2.86 -2.79 36.14
CA LEU A 374 -3.27 -1.44 36.56
C LEU A 374 -4.54 -1.49 37.42
N GLU A 375 -5.50 -2.35 37.08
CA GLU A 375 -6.76 -2.52 37.82
C GLU A 375 -6.52 -3.02 39.25
N THR A 376 -5.45 -3.78 39.48
CA THR A 376 -5.07 -4.26 40.82
C THR A 376 -4.30 -3.24 41.68
N MET A 377 -3.92 -2.08 41.13
CA MET A 377 -3.15 -1.08 41.89
C MET A 377 -4.02 -0.31 42.88
N GLU A 378 -3.43 0.11 43.99
CA GLU A 378 -4.09 0.95 44.99
C GLU A 378 -4.58 2.27 44.36
N GLY A 379 -5.84 2.63 44.66
CA GLY A 379 -6.45 3.86 44.17
C GLY A 379 -6.86 3.84 42.69
N ALA A 380 -6.70 2.70 41.99
CA ALA A 380 -7.08 2.56 40.60
C ALA A 380 -8.60 2.57 40.39
N THR A 381 -9.06 3.34 39.42
CA THR A 381 -10.42 3.30 38.86
C THR A 381 -10.31 3.34 37.35
N PRO A 382 -11.32 2.87 36.57
CA PRO A 382 -11.27 2.95 35.11
C PRO A 382 -10.97 4.37 34.59
N ALA A 383 -11.57 5.39 35.21
CA ALA A 383 -11.33 6.80 34.85
C ALA A 383 -9.88 7.24 35.15
N LYS A 384 -9.34 6.89 36.32
CA LYS A 384 -7.94 7.17 36.66
C LYS A 384 -6.97 6.44 35.74
N ILE A 385 -7.24 5.18 35.40
CA ILE A 385 -6.39 4.42 34.47
C ILE A 385 -6.39 5.09 33.09
N GLY A 386 -7.56 5.52 32.59
CA GLY A 386 -7.63 6.25 31.32
C GLY A 386 -6.84 7.56 31.33
N ALA A 387 -6.96 8.36 32.38
CA ALA A 387 -6.17 9.57 32.55
C ALA A 387 -4.65 9.26 32.64
N PHE A 388 -4.26 8.22 33.38
CA PHE A 388 -2.86 7.78 33.45
C PHE A 388 -2.30 7.36 32.08
N LYS A 389 -3.11 6.68 31.25
CA LYS A 389 -2.70 6.30 29.88
C LYS A 389 -2.49 7.51 28.97
N GLN A 390 -3.21 8.61 29.17
CA GLN A 390 -2.90 9.87 28.50
C GLN A 390 -1.55 10.45 28.95
N LEU A 391 -1.16 10.28 30.22
CA LEU A 391 0.19 10.65 30.69
C LEU A 391 1.27 9.75 30.07
N CYS A 392 1.00 8.46 29.90
CA CYS A 392 1.90 7.55 29.18
C CYS A 392 2.10 8.01 27.73
N LEU A 393 1.02 8.39 27.03
CA LEU A 393 1.10 8.96 25.69
C LEU A 393 1.93 10.25 25.65
N LYS A 394 1.72 11.18 26.59
CA LYS A 394 2.52 12.41 26.67
C LYS A 394 4.01 12.10 26.81
N ALA A 395 4.37 11.14 27.65
CA ALA A 395 5.76 10.69 27.79
C ALA A 395 6.28 10.04 26.50
N ALA A 396 5.48 9.23 25.82
CA ALA A 396 5.84 8.61 24.54
C ALA A 396 6.11 9.67 23.46
N LEU A 397 5.23 10.68 23.32
CA LEU A 397 5.37 11.77 22.35
C LEU A 397 6.56 12.67 22.66
N ALA A 398 6.84 12.94 23.93
CA ALA A 398 8.01 13.70 24.35
C ALA A 398 9.32 13.02 23.92
N VAL A 399 9.39 11.68 24.00
CA VAL A 399 10.56 10.91 23.57
C VAL A 399 10.60 10.73 22.05
N GLN A 400 9.46 10.50 21.41
CA GLN A 400 9.34 10.36 19.96
C GLN A 400 9.77 11.64 19.24
N ASN A 401 9.34 12.81 19.72
CA ASN A 401 9.72 14.13 19.20
C ASN A 401 9.60 14.23 17.66
N GLY A 402 8.51 13.71 17.11
CA GLY A 402 8.24 13.69 15.65
C GLY A 402 9.10 12.73 14.82
N GLN A 403 9.99 11.95 15.44
CA GLN A 403 10.82 10.97 14.76
C GLN A 403 10.03 9.69 14.42
N ALA A 404 10.43 9.02 13.34
CA ALA A 404 9.94 7.70 12.98
C ALA A 404 10.56 6.59 13.86
N GLY A 405 9.99 5.38 13.81
CA GLY A 405 10.52 4.22 14.52
C GLY A 405 10.20 4.19 16.02
N TYR A 406 9.11 4.85 16.41
CA TYR A 406 8.55 4.85 17.75
C TYR A 406 7.10 4.40 17.70
N GLY A 407 6.65 3.73 18.77
CA GLY A 407 5.27 3.30 18.86
C GLY A 407 4.74 3.18 20.28
N ILE A 408 3.47 2.83 20.38
CA ILE A 408 2.78 2.52 21.63
C ILE A 408 1.98 1.22 21.51
N LEU A 409 1.80 0.52 22.64
CA LEU A 409 0.70 -0.44 22.79
C LEU A 409 -0.31 0.14 23.77
N CYS A 410 -1.58 0.24 23.36
CA CYS A 410 -2.66 0.78 24.19
C CYS A 410 -3.99 0.09 23.87
N ASP A 411 -4.72 -0.36 24.89
CA ASP A 411 -6.03 -1.01 24.74
C ASP A 411 -7.19 -0.02 24.57
N SER A 412 -8.24 -0.46 23.88
CA SER A 412 -9.47 0.32 23.70
C SER A 412 -10.25 0.50 25.00
N ARG A 413 -10.24 -0.51 25.88
CA ARG A 413 -11.16 -0.59 27.03
C ARG A 413 -10.91 0.50 28.06
N LEU A 414 -9.65 0.74 28.40
CA LEU A 414 -9.24 1.75 29.39
C LEU A 414 -8.42 2.88 28.75
N GLY A 415 -7.89 2.70 27.53
CA GLY A 415 -6.98 3.64 26.87
C GLY A 415 -7.57 4.42 25.70
N ARG A 416 -8.90 4.40 25.50
CA ARG A 416 -9.57 5.00 24.33
C ARG A 416 -9.17 6.46 24.06
N GLU A 417 -9.18 7.31 25.07
CA GLU A 417 -8.83 8.73 24.92
C GLU A 417 -7.36 8.92 24.51
N ALA A 418 -6.46 8.04 24.96
CA ALA A 418 -5.07 8.04 24.52
C ALA A 418 -4.96 7.57 23.06
N LEU A 419 -5.74 6.58 22.62
CA LEU A 419 -5.76 6.15 21.22
C LEU A 419 -6.25 7.27 20.28
N TYR A 420 -7.30 7.99 20.64
CA TYR A 420 -7.79 9.13 19.85
C TYR A 420 -6.76 10.25 19.75
N ALA A 421 -6.08 10.57 20.85
CA ALA A 421 -5.02 11.58 20.86
C ALA A 421 -3.74 11.13 20.14
N ALA A 422 -3.50 9.82 19.99
CA ALA A 422 -2.33 9.28 19.30
C ALA A 422 -2.50 9.26 17.77
N ALA A 423 -3.72 9.24 17.25
CA ALA A 423 -3.99 9.26 15.81
C ALA A 423 -3.36 10.50 15.14
N GLY A 424 -2.68 10.30 14.01
CA GLY A 424 -2.02 11.37 13.27
C GLY A 424 -0.68 11.87 13.86
N THR A 425 -0.20 11.34 14.98
CA THR A 425 1.08 11.75 15.60
C THR A 425 2.33 11.14 14.96
N GLY A 426 2.15 10.20 14.03
CA GLY A 426 3.25 9.44 13.41
C GLY A 426 3.73 8.23 14.23
N LEU A 427 3.20 8.01 15.43
CA LEU A 427 3.46 6.80 16.21
C LEU A 427 2.93 5.55 15.49
N TRP A 428 3.65 4.45 15.61
CA TRP A 428 3.12 3.11 15.35
C TRP A 428 2.20 2.71 16.53
N ILE A 429 0.97 2.28 16.27
CA ILE A 429 -0.04 2.05 17.32
C ILE A 429 -0.52 0.60 17.26
N GLY A 430 -0.18 -0.20 18.26
CA GLY A 430 -0.75 -1.53 18.46
C GLY A 430 -1.86 -1.53 19.51
N ARG A 431 -2.97 -2.21 19.21
CA ARG A 431 -4.12 -2.35 20.11
C ARG A 431 -4.30 -3.83 20.48
N PRO A 432 -4.17 -4.23 21.76
CA PRO A 432 -4.44 -5.61 22.14
C PRO A 432 -5.91 -5.96 21.95
N VAL A 433 -6.16 -7.19 21.53
CA VAL A 433 -7.50 -7.75 21.42
C VAL A 433 -7.72 -8.94 22.33
N GLU A 434 -6.68 -9.50 22.94
CA GLU A 434 -6.86 -10.58 23.90
C GLU A 434 -7.51 -10.07 25.19
N TRP A 435 -8.34 -10.90 25.79
CA TRP A 435 -8.74 -10.76 27.18
C TRP A 435 -7.53 -11.04 28.09
N PRO A 436 -7.19 -10.14 29.02
CA PRO A 436 -5.98 -10.27 29.85
C PRO A 436 -5.85 -11.63 30.52
N GLY A 437 -4.75 -12.33 30.26
CA GLY A 437 -4.42 -13.60 30.90
C GLY A 437 -5.27 -14.81 30.47
N SER A 438 -6.12 -14.68 29.46
CA SER A 438 -7.00 -15.77 29.02
C SER A 438 -6.21 -16.95 28.42
N ARG A 439 -6.57 -18.17 28.86
CA ARG A 439 -6.10 -19.46 28.34
C ARG A 439 -7.15 -20.54 28.67
N PRO A 440 -7.96 -21.03 27.72
CA PRO A 440 -7.92 -20.75 26.27
C PRO A 440 -8.05 -19.26 25.91
N LEU A 441 -7.42 -18.87 24.80
CA LEU A 441 -7.40 -17.49 24.32
C LEU A 441 -8.82 -17.00 24.07
N THR A 442 -9.22 -15.95 24.79
CA THR A 442 -10.47 -15.23 24.60
C THR A 442 -10.17 -13.81 24.15
N LEU A 443 -11.00 -13.24 23.28
CA LEU A 443 -10.82 -11.87 22.79
C LEU A 443 -11.80 -10.90 23.47
N GLU A 444 -11.48 -9.61 23.42
CA GLU A 444 -12.30 -8.53 23.95
C GLU A 444 -13.71 -8.56 23.30
N PRO A 445 -14.80 -8.51 24.10
CA PRO A 445 -16.17 -8.62 23.58
C PRO A 445 -16.54 -7.55 22.54
N GLU A 446 -15.89 -6.38 22.57
CA GLU A 446 -16.13 -5.26 21.64
C GLU A 446 -15.88 -5.63 20.17
N LEU A 447 -15.08 -6.66 19.89
CA LEU A 447 -14.86 -7.11 18.52
C LEU A 447 -16.09 -7.80 17.92
N GLY A 448 -16.97 -8.34 18.76
CA GLY A 448 -18.08 -9.19 18.34
C GLY A 448 -17.63 -10.61 17.96
N PRO A 449 -18.58 -11.56 17.84
CA PRO A 449 -18.28 -12.98 17.58
C PRO A 449 -17.69 -13.26 16.19
N ASP A 450 -17.87 -12.35 15.23
CA ASP A 450 -17.36 -12.40 13.85
C ASP A 450 -16.19 -11.42 13.61
N TYR A 451 -15.74 -10.75 14.66
CA TYR A 451 -14.70 -9.72 14.65
C TYR A 451 -15.02 -8.51 13.76
N GLY A 452 -16.32 -8.22 13.58
CA GLY A 452 -16.80 -7.08 12.79
C GLY A 452 -16.36 -5.71 13.34
N GLY A 453 -16.13 -5.60 14.66
CA GLY A 453 -15.67 -4.35 15.28
C GLY A 453 -14.33 -3.83 14.77
N LEU A 454 -13.52 -4.66 14.10
CA LEU A 454 -12.28 -4.24 13.45
C LEU A 454 -12.52 -3.27 12.27
N GLN A 455 -13.72 -3.26 11.67
CA GLN A 455 -14.05 -2.34 10.57
C GLN A 455 -14.04 -0.86 11.01
N GLU A 456 -14.22 -0.59 12.29
CA GLU A 456 -14.24 0.77 12.86
C GLU A 456 -12.83 1.31 13.15
N TRP A 457 -11.79 0.50 12.95
CA TRP A 457 -10.43 0.88 13.32
C TRP A 457 -9.75 1.71 12.22
N PRO A 458 -8.94 2.72 12.58
CA PRO A 458 -8.04 3.37 11.64
C PRO A 458 -7.10 2.37 10.97
N LEU A 459 -6.90 2.49 9.66
CA LEU A 459 -6.09 1.55 8.87
C LEU A 459 -4.62 1.53 9.28
N GLU A 460 -4.13 2.61 9.91
CA GLU A 460 -2.77 2.71 10.43
C GLU A 460 -2.56 2.01 11.78
N HIS A 461 -3.61 1.48 12.42
CA HIS A 461 -3.50 0.74 13.68
C HIS A 461 -3.19 -0.75 13.41
N VAL A 462 -2.46 -1.37 14.35
CA VAL A 462 -2.09 -2.78 14.33
C VAL A 462 -2.89 -3.57 15.35
N VAL A 463 -3.48 -4.69 14.93
CA VAL A 463 -4.15 -5.63 15.81
C VAL A 463 -3.10 -6.46 16.53
N LYS A 464 -2.97 -6.27 17.84
CA LYS A 464 -2.08 -7.07 18.68
C LYS A 464 -2.88 -8.17 19.37
N VAL A 465 -2.37 -9.40 19.37
CA VAL A 465 -2.95 -10.50 20.15
C VAL A 465 -1.86 -11.25 20.87
N LEU A 466 -2.04 -11.51 22.16
CA LEU A 466 -1.18 -12.40 22.94
C LEU A 466 -1.80 -13.80 23.05
N CYS A 467 -1.02 -14.82 22.72
CA CYS A 467 -1.38 -16.23 22.84
C CYS A 467 -0.34 -16.98 23.70
N PHE A 468 -0.81 -17.68 24.74
CA PHE A 468 0.04 -18.50 25.61
C PHE A 468 0.13 -19.92 25.05
N TYR A 469 1.20 -20.22 24.31
CA TYR A 469 1.26 -21.41 23.47
C TYR A 469 2.59 -22.17 23.63
N HIS A 470 2.53 -23.47 23.90
CA HIS A 470 3.68 -24.37 23.95
C HIS A 470 3.46 -25.60 23.05
N PRO A 471 4.50 -26.16 22.39
CA PRO A 471 4.36 -27.38 21.57
C PRO A 471 3.71 -28.57 22.32
N ASP A 472 4.01 -28.68 23.61
CA ASP A 472 3.50 -29.71 24.53
C ASP A 472 2.13 -29.38 25.15
N ASP A 473 1.46 -28.31 24.73
CA ASP A 473 0.06 -28.09 25.08
C ASP A 473 -0.80 -29.27 24.59
N THR A 474 -1.89 -29.55 25.29
CA THR A 474 -2.85 -30.60 24.88
C THR A 474 -3.40 -30.30 23.48
N ALA A 475 -3.78 -31.34 22.73
CA ALA A 475 -4.32 -31.18 21.38
C ALA A 475 -5.55 -30.25 21.36
N GLU A 476 -6.42 -30.37 22.37
CA GLU A 476 -7.60 -29.51 22.56
C GLU A 476 -7.21 -28.04 22.77
N MET A 477 -6.28 -27.76 23.69
CA MET A 477 -5.79 -26.40 23.94
C MET A 477 -5.14 -25.79 22.69
N LYS A 478 -4.34 -26.56 21.95
CA LYS A 478 -3.74 -26.09 20.69
C LYS A 478 -4.84 -25.77 19.66
N ALA A 479 -5.79 -26.67 19.46
CA ALA A 479 -6.87 -26.48 18.49
C ALA A 479 -7.71 -25.23 18.79
N GLU A 480 -8.07 -24.99 20.05
CA GLU A 480 -8.87 -23.81 20.44
C GLU A 480 -8.12 -22.49 20.24
N GLN A 481 -6.84 -22.44 20.62
CA GLN A 481 -6.01 -21.25 20.43
C GLN A 481 -5.75 -20.99 18.94
N GLU A 482 -5.37 -22.02 18.19
CA GLU A 482 -5.13 -21.94 16.74
C GLU A 482 -6.38 -21.46 15.98
N ALA A 483 -7.56 -22.00 16.30
CA ALA A 483 -8.81 -21.59 15.67
C ALA A 483 -9.16 -20.12 15.95
N THR A 484 -8.84 -19.61 17.14
CA THR A 484 -9.06 -18.20 17.48
C THR A 484 -8.09 -17.28 16.74
N VAL A 485 -6.79 -17.61 16.73
CA VAL A 485 -5.78 -16.81 16.02
C VAL A 485 -6.02 -16.83 14.50
N LEU A 486 -6.39 -17.98 13.92
CA LEU A 486 -6.68 -18.10 12.49
C LEU A 486 -7.85 -17.22 12.07
N ARG A 487 -8.97 -17.25 12.80
CA ARG A 487 -10.14 -16.40 12.52
C ARG A 487 -9.78 -14.92 12.65
N LEU A 488 -9.00 -14.56 13.68
CA LEU A 488 -8.57 -13.17 13.89
C LEU A 488 -7.67 -12.70 12.74
N PHE A 489 -6.71 -13.52 12.30
CA PHE A 489 -5.83 -13.21 11.17
C PHE A 489 -6.63 -12.90 9.89
N HIS A 490 -7.62 -13.75 9.55
CA HIS A 490 -8.48 -13.49 8.41
C HIS A 490 -9.32 -12.22 8.57
N ALA A 491 -9.81 -11.92 9.78
CA ALA A 491 -10.52 -10.67 10.05
C ALA A 491 -9.62 -9.44 9.92
N CYS A 492 -8.35 -9.52 10.32
CA CYS A 492 -7.37 -8.44 10.12
C CYS A 492 -7.17 -8.18 8.62
N ARG A 493 -6.93 -9.23 7.82
CA ARG A 493 -6.74 -9.11 6.37
C ARG A 493 -7.97 -8.55 5.65
N ARG A 494 -9.17 -9.00 6.01
CA ARG A 494 -10.44 -8.48 5.48
C ARG A 494 -10.61 -6.97 5.72
N ASN A 495 -10.14 -6.47 6.86
CA ASN A 495 -10.23 -5.07 7.25
C ASN A 495 -8.96 -4.26 6.90
N ARG A 496 -8.00 -4.87 6.18
CA ARG A 496 -6.70 -4.25 5.83
C ARG A 496 -5.93 -3.72 7.04
N LEU A 497 -5.97 -4.43 8.15
CA LEU A 497 -5.18 -4.14 9.35
C LEU A 497 -3.98 -5.08 9.44
N GLU A 498 -2.82 -4.54 9.82
CA GLU A 498 -1.67 -5.37 10.18
C GLU A 498 -1.95 -6.12 11.48
N MET A 499 -1.32 -7.29 11.64
CA MET A 499 -1.41 -8.12 12.83
C MET A 499 -0.04 -8.28 13.50
N LEU A 500 0.02 -8.04 14.81
CA LEU A 500 1.13 -8.41 15.67
C LEU A 500 0.72 -9.61 16.53
N LEU A 501 1.37 -10.75 16.28
CA LEU A 501 1.17 -11.97 17.06
C LEU A 501 2.24 -12.05 18.15
N GLU A 502 1.79 -11.90 19.40
CA GLU A 502 2.61 -12.09 20.58
C GLU A 502 2.51 -13.53 21.06
N ILE A 503 3.65 -14.21 21.16
CA ILE A 503 3.74 -15.58 21.67
C ILE A 503 4.55 -15.58 22.95
N ILE A 504 3.93 -16.11 24.01
CA ILE A 504 4.61 -16.44 25.26
C ILE A 504 4.44 -17.95 25.47
N PRO A 505 5.51 -18.76 25.40
CA PRO A 505 5.52 -20.14 25.84
C PRO A 505 4.74 -20.36 27.14
N SER A 506 3.73 -21.23 27.07
CA SER A 506 2.94 -21.59 28.26
C SER A 506 3.82 -22.40 29.23
N LYS A 507 3.46 -22.40 30.53
CA LYS A 507 4.25 -23.08 31.59
C LYS A 507 4.04 -24.60 31.66
N VAL A 508 3.51 -25.23 30.61
CA VAL A 508 3.23 -26.68 30.63
C VAL A 508 4.49 -27.54 30.52
N ALA A 509 5.57 -27.00 29.98
CA ALA A 509 6.87 -27.66 29.85
C ALA A 509 8.02 -26.64 29.75
N PRO A 510 9.29 -27.09 29.89
CA PRO A 510 10.45 -26.21 29.78
C PRO A 510 10.62 -25.59 28.38
N VAL A 511 11.03 -24.33 28.35
CA VAL A 511 11.41 -23.64 27.11
C VAL A 511 12.84 -23.99 26.73
N THR A 512 13.04 -24.40 25.48
CA THR A 512 14.34 -24.71 24.88
C THR A 512 14.60 -23.79 23.69
N ASP A 513 15.81 -23.83 23.14
CA ASP A 513 16.19 -23.05 21.96
C ASP A 513 15.33 -23.40 20.71
N ASP A 514 14.62 -24.52 20.71
CA ASP A 514 13.74 -24.95 19.61
C ASP A 514 12.28 -24.52 19.80
N THR A 515 11.86 -24.26 21.04
CA THR A 515 10.44 -24.12 21.40
C THR A 515 9.74 -23.04 20.56
N SER A 516 10.29 -21.83 20.48
CA SER A 516 9.66 -20.74 19.73
C SER A 516 9.69 -20.97 18.21
N ALA A 517 10.76 -21.56 17.66
CA ALA A 517 10.84 -21.87 16.25
C ALA A 517 9.78 -22.90 15.82
N ILE A 518 9.53 -23.91 16.66
CA ILE A 518 8.47 -24.91 16.42
C ILE A 518 7.09 -24.23 16.42
N VAL A 519 6.82 -23.35 17.38
CA VAL A 519 5.54 -22.62 17.46
C VAL A 519 5.35 -21.70 16.26
N ILE A 520 6.39 -20.96 15.87
CA ILE A 520 6.37 -20.09 14.68
C ILE A 520 6.06 -20.92 13.43
N GLN A 521 6.77 -22.05 13.22
CA GLN A 521 6.51 -22.92 12.08
C GLN A 521 5.06 -23.41 12.07
N ARG A 522 4.52 -23.80 13.23
CA ARG A 522 3.13 -24.24 13.36
C ARG A 522 2.13 -23.19 12.89
N PHE A 523 2.31 -21.92 13.25
CA PHE A 523 1.43 -20.84 12.78
C PHE A 523 1.55 -20.61 11.26
N TYR A 524 2.75 -20.70 10.69
CA TYR A 524 2.91 -20.66 9.22
C TYR A 524 2.26 -21.86 8.52
N ASP A 525 2.34 -23.07 9.08
CA ASP A 525 1.68 -24.27 8.54
C ASP A 525 0.15 -24.10 8.49
N LEU A 526 -0.42 -23.32 9.41
CA LEU A 526 -1.84 -22.95 9.44
C LEU A 526 -2.20 -21.83 8.45
N GLY A 527 -1.21 -21.25 7.77
CA GLY A 527 -1.39 -20.11 6.86
C GLY A 527 -1.57 -18.77 7.58
N ILE A 528 -1.08 -18.64 8.81
CA ILE A 528 -1.11 -17.39 9.59
C ILE A 528 0.22 -16.68 9.38
N TYR A 529 0.16 -15.51 8.73
CA TYR A 529 1.33 -14.70 8.38
C TYR A 529 1.24 -13.35 9.10
N PRO A 530 1.57 -13.29 10.41
CA PRO A 530 1.50 -12.03 11.15
C PRO A 530 2.52 -11.05 10.56
N ASP A 531 2.14 -9.78 10.46
CA ASP A 531 3.04 -8.73 10.00
C ASP A 531 4.21 -8.55 10.96
N TRP A 532 3.93 -8.66 12.26
CA TRP A 532 4.89 -8.55 13.34
C TRP A 532 4.85 -9.75 14.27
N TRP A 533 6.02 -10.19 14.71
CA TRP A 533 6.16 -11.10 15.84
C TRP A 533 6.53 -10.31 17.09
N LYS A 534 5.89 -10.62 18.22
CA LYS A 534 6.33 -10.16 19.54
C LYS A 534 6.71 -11.36 20.39
N LEU A 535 7.99 -11.48 20.70
CA LEU A 535 8.59 -12.69 21.27
C LEU A 535 9.31 -12.38 22.58
N GLU A 536 9.37 -13.38 23.45
CA GLU A 536 10.21 -13.32 24.65
C GLU A 536 11.68 -13.12 24.27
N PRO A 537 12.49 -12.45 25.11
CA PRO A 537 13.92 -12.41 24.91
C PRO A 537 14.49 -13.83 25.01
N PHE A 538 15.20 -14.28 23.98
CA PHE A 538 15.85 -15.58 24.04
C PHE A 538 17.17 -15.51 24.79
N ALA A 539 17.55 -16.62 25.40
CA ALA A 539 18.76 -16.72 26.21
C ALA A 539 20.05 -16.88 25.38
N THR A 540 19.94 -17.33 24.12
CA THR A 540 21.08 -17.73 23.28
C THR A 540 20.93 -17.17 21.85
N ASP A 541 22.07 -16.93 21.17
CA ASP A 541 22.08 -16.60 19.73
C ASP A 541 21.45 -17.76 18.92
N ALA A 542 21.64 -19.03 19.34
CA ALA A 542 21.11 -20.19 18.65
C ALA A 542 19.57 -20.22 18.59
N ALA A 543 18.88 -19.81 19.67
CA ALA A 543 17.44 -19.68 19.69
C ALA A 543 16.95 -18.57 18.73
N TYR A 544 17.66 -17.42 18.70
CA TYR A 544 17.37 -16.35 17.75
C TYR A 544 17.57 -16.79 16.30
N ASP A 545 18.66 -17.48 16.00
CA ASP A 545 18.96 -17.95 14.64
C ASP A 545 17.90 -18.93 14.15
N LYS A 546 17.45 -19.87 14.99
CA LYS A 546 16.37 -20.80 14.67
C LYS A 546 15.04 -20.09 14.40
N ALA A 547 14.66 -19.13 15.24
CA ALA A 547 13.44 -18.35 15.05
C ALA A 547 13.50 -17.49 13.79
N CYS A 548 14.60 -16.74 13.59
CA CYS A 548 14.80 -15.90 12.42
C CYS A 548 14.82 -16.72 11.12
N ALA A 549 15.56 -17.83 11.08
CA ALA A 549 15.61 -18.71 9.91
C ALA A 549 14.24 -19.32 9.59
N THR A 550 13.45 -19.66 10.62
CA THR A 550 12.08 -20.17 10.43
C THR A 550 11.17 -19.10 9.85
N ILE A 551 11.22 -17.88 10.36
CA ILE A 551 10.42 -16.77 9.83
C ILE A 551 10.84 -16.44 8.40
N THR A 552 12.13 -16.20 8.14
CA THR A 552 12.63 -15.81 6.81
C THR A 552 12.33 -16.86 5.74
N ARG A 553 12.35 -18.15 6.08
CA ARG A 553 11.98 -19.23 5.15
C ARG A 553 10.51 -19.21 4.75
N ASN A 554 9.60 -18.88 5.67
CA ASN A 554 8.15 -18.91 5.43
C ASN A 554 7.58 -17.57 4.96
N ASP A 555 8.13 -16.46 5.46
CA ASP A 555 7.73 -15.09 5.13
C ASP A 555 8.95 -14.15 5.08
N PRO A 556 9.70 -14.15 3.95
CA PRO A 556 10.89 -13.31 3.80
C PRO A 556 10.58 -11.81 3.85
N HIS A 557 9.30 -11.43 3.76
CA HIS A 557 8.86 -10.04 3.76
C HIS A 557 8.19 -9.62 5.06
N THR A 558 8.21 -10.44 6.13
CA THR A 558 7.71 -10.03 7.45
C THR A 558 8.28 -8.67 7.89
N ARG A 559 7.56 -7.89 8.70
CA ARG A 559 8.10 -6.62 9.24
C ARG A 559 9.25 -6.90 10.21
N GLY A 560 9.13 -7.98 10.98
CA GLY A 560 10.16 -8.47 11.89
C GLY A 560 9.65 -8.75 13.29
N ILE A 561 10.58 -8.73 14.24
CA ILE A 561 10.37 -9.09 15.64
C ILE A 561 10.55 -7.86 16.52
N VAL A 562 9.65 -7.66 17.48
CA VAL A 562 9.87 -6.80 18.65
C VAL A 562 9.95 -7.65 19.91
N ILE A 563 10.95 -7.39 20.76
CA ILE A 563 11.16 -8.19 21.99
C ILE A 563 10.40 -7.58 23.16
N LEU A 564 9.79 -8.43 23.98
CA LEU A 564 9.05 -8.01 25.17
C LEU A 564 9.92 -7.99 26.45
N GLY A 565 9.51 -7.24 27.46
CA GLY A 565 10.36 -6.97 28.64
C GLY A 565 10.19 -7.90 29.86
N LEU A 566 9.12 -8.71 29.93
CA LEU A 566 8.82 -9.66 31.02
C LEU A 566 8.90 -9.14 32.48
N ASP A 567 8.81 -7.83 32.72
CA ASP A 567 9.06 -7.23 34.06
C ASP A 567 10.49 -7.41 34.56
N ALA A 568 11.43 -7.66 33.65
CA ALA A 568 12.83 -7.79 33.98
C ALA A 568 13.38 -6.46 34.55
N ALA A 569 14.33 -6.58 35.48
CA ALA A 569 15.14 -5.46 35.92
C ALA A 569 15.89 -4.84 34.73
N GLU A 570 16.18 -3.54 34.81
CA GLU A 570 16.79 -2.79 33.70
C GLU A 570 18.11 -3.42 33.20
N ASP A 571 18.95 -3.92 34.10
CA ASP A 571 20.23 -4.56 33.73
C ASP A 571 20.01 -5.86 32.94
N ALA A 572 19.06 -6.69 33.37
CA ALA A 572 18.71 -7.93 32.67
C ALA A 572 18.08 -7.63 31.30
N LEU A 573 17.19 -6.63 31.24
CA LEU A 573 16.60 -6.17 29.99
C LEU A 573 17.66 -5.63 29.04
N SER A 574 18.61 -4.84 29.54
CA SER A 574 19.71 -4.29 28.73
C SER A 574 20.57 -5.39 28.11
N ALA A 575 20.91 -6.43 28.88
CA ALA A 575 21.64 -7.59 28.38
C ALA A 575 20.85 -8.34 27.29
N SER A 576 19.54 -8.54 27.49
CA SER A 576 18.69 -9.19 26.49
C SER A 576 18.55 -8.38 25.20
N LEU A 577 18.43 -7.04 25.29
CA LEU A 577 18.35 -6.17 24.13
C LEU A 577 19.66 -6.17 23.35
N ALA A 578 20.81 -6.22 24.05
CA ALA A 578 22.12 -6.30 23.41
C ALA A 578 22.32 -7.60 22.62
N LEU A 579 21.80 -8.73 23.12
CA LEU A 579 21.79 -10.00 22.39
C LEU A 579 20.85 -9.91 21.18
N ALA A 580 19.60 -9.51 21.40
CA ALA A 580 18.58 -9.45 20.35
C ALA A 580 18.97 -8.52 19.18
N ALA A 581 19.60 -7.38 19.48
CA ALA A 581 20.03 -6.39 18.49
C ALA A 581 21.00 -6.95 17.43
N ARG A 582 21.67 -8.08 17.71
CA ARG A 582 22.59 -8.76 16.77
C ARG A 582 21.87 -9.38 15.58
N HIS A 583 20.59 -9.68 15.69
CA HIS A 583 19.83 -10.36 14.64
C HIS A 583 18.99 -9.36 13.83
N ASP A 584 19.13 -9.36 12.50
CA ASP A 584 18.50 -8.32 11.64
C ASP A 584 16.98 -8.35 11.61
N LEU A 585 16.38 -9.50 11.89
CA LEU A 585 14.94 -9.62 11.95
C LEU A 585 14.36 -8.97 13.22
N VAL A 586 15.18 -8.76 14.26
CA VAL A 586 14.76 -8.03 15.46
C VAL A 586 14.90 -6.53 15.21
N LYS A 587 13.75 -5.86 15.12
CA LYS A 587 13.65 -4.42 14.82
C LYS A 587 13.57 -3.55 16.06
N GLY A 588 13.35 -4.14 17.23
CA GLY A 588 13.33 -3.38 18.47
C GLY A 588 12.60 -4.08 19.59
N PHE A 589 11.92 -3.28 20.41
CA PHE A 589 11.32 -3.76 21.65
C PHE A 589 9.91 -3.17 21.86
N ALA A 590 9.11 -3.89 22.64
CA ALA A 590 7.84 -3.43 23.18
C ALA A 590 7.79 -3.68 24.68
N VAL A 591 8.14 -2.65 25.45
CA VAL A 591 8.36 -2.73 26.91
C VAL A 591 7.42 -1.78 27.63
N GLY A 592 6.90 -2.24 28.78
CA GLY A 592 5.88 -1.53 29.54
C GLY A 592 6.24 -1.27 30.98
N ARG A 593 6.03 -2.26 31.86
CA ARG A 593 6.12 -2.11 33.32
C ARG A 593 7.44 -1.50 33.81
N THR A 594 8.57 -1.85 33.19
CA THR A 594 9.88 -1.24 33.49
C THR A 594 9.87 0.30 33.37
N ILE A 595 9.04 0.83 32.47
CA ILE A 595 8.87 2.28 32.24
C ILE A 595 7.83 2.87 33.19
N PHE A 596 6.62 2.30 33.25
CA PHE A 596 5.47 2.98 33.88
C PHE A 596 5.12 2.52 35.30
N ALA A 597 5.57 1.36 35.78
CA ALA A 597 4.98 0.73 36.98
C ALA A 597 5.10 1.58 38.26
N ASP A 598 6.26 2.21 38.49
CA ASP A 598 6.46 3.09 39.65
C ASP A 598 5.65 4.39 39.53
N ALA A 599 5.61 4.98 38.33
CA ALA A 599 4.82 6.16 38.05
C ALA A 599 3.32 5.87 38.25
N ALA A 600 2.83 4.72 37.79
CA ALA A 600 1.45 4.28 37.99
C ALA A 600 1.12 4.12 39.47
N ARG A 601 1.96 3.41 40.24
CA ARG A 601 1.77 3.27 41.70
C ARG A 601 1.70 4.62 42.39
N GLY A 602 2.66 5.50 42.12
CA GLY A 602 2.72 6.81 42.76
C GLY A 602 1.52 7.71 42.40
N TRP A 603 1.18 7.76 41.11
CA TRP A 603 0.15 8.66 40.58
C TRP A 603 -1.27 8.19 40.93
N LEU A 604 -1.57 6.89 40.81
CA LEU A 604 -2.90 6.35 41.13
C LEU A 604 -3.24 6.50 42.62
N ALA A 605 -2.23 6.34 43.49
CA ALA A 605 -2.33 6.58 44.93
C ALA A 605 -2.37 8.08 45.32
N GLY A 606 -2.18 9.01 44.38
CA GLY A 606 -2.20 10.45 44.62
C GLY A 606 -0.93 11.02 45.24
N SER A 607 0.16 10.24 45.27
CA SER A 607 1.47 10.64 45.82
C SER A 607 2.42 11.26 44.78
N MET A 608 2.02 11.30 43.50
CA MET A 608 2.81 11.81 42.39
C MET A 608 1.94 12.70 41.49
N THR A 609 2.50 13.83 41.04
CA THR A 609 1.81 14.75 40.11
C THR A 609 1.91 14.27 38.65
N ASP A 610 1.08 14.82 37.77
CA ASP A 610 1.12 14.55 36.33
C ASP A 610 2.52 14.79 35.74
N THR A 611 3.14 15.93 36.07
CA THR A 611 4.48 16.31 35.58
C THR A 611 5.53 15.29 36.02
N GLN A 612 5.52 14.91 37.30
CA GLN A 612 6.47 13.93 37.85
C GLN A 612 6.31 12.56 37.17
N ALA A 613 5.07 12.12 36.94
CA ALA A 613 4.79 10.85 36.27
C ALA A 613 5.30 10.86 34.82
N VAL A 614 5.02 11.93 34.07
CA VAL A 614 5.48 12.08 32.67
C VAL A 614 7.00 12.13 32.59
N GLU A 615 7.66 12.95 33.42
CA GLU A 615 9.13 13.06 33.44
C GLU A 615 9.82 11.74 33.78
N MET A 616 9.29 11.01 34.76
CA MET A 616 9.82 9.69 35.14
C MET A 616 9.71 8.69 33.99
N MET A 617 8.52 8.60 33.37
CA MET A 617 8.28 7.67 32.25
C MET A 617 9.12 8.05 31.03
N ALA A 618 9.18 9.34 30.67
CA ALA A 618 9.97 9.82 29.53
C ALA A 618 11.46 9.56 29.72
N THR A 619 11.99 9.79 30.93
CA THR A 619 13.39 9.52 31.26
C THR A 619 13.72 8.04 31.10
N ARG A 620 12.91 7.15 31.68
CA ARG A 620 13.11 5.70 31.58
C ARG A 620 12.97 5.19 30.15
N TYR A 621 11.96 5.68 29.43
CA TYR A 621 11.73 5.30 28.05
C TYR A 621 12.88 5.75 27.15
N SER A 622 13.33 7.01 27.27
CA SER A 622 14.49 7.55 26.55
C SER A 622 15.75 6.73 26.80
N ARG A 623 15.99 6.33 28.05
CA ARG A 623 17.14 5.48 28.42
C ARG A 623 17.10 4.11 27.72
N LEU A 624 15.94 3.44 27.68
CA LEU A 624 15.78 2.17 26.96
C LEU A 624 15.98 2.33 25.45
N CYS A 625 15.49 3.42 24.86
CA CYS A 625 15.75 3.74 23.45
C CYS A 625 17.26 3.86 23.19
N GLN A 626 18.00 4.59 24.04
CA GLN A 626 19.45 4.75 23.91
C GLN A 626 20.20 3.42 24.06
N ILE A 627 19.76 2.54 24.95
CA ILE A 627 20.33 1.20 25.12
C ILE A 627 20.18 0.38 23.82
N TRP A 628 18.97 0.37 23.24
CA TRP A 628 18.72 -0.30 21.96
C TRP A 628 19.58 0.27 20.83
N ASP A 629 19.61 1.59 20.71
CA ASP A 629 20.32 2.29 19.63
C ASP A 629 21.83 2.04 19.68
N LYS A 630 22.40 2.06 20.89
CA LYS A 630 23.81 1.72 21.10
C LYS A 630 24.11 0.26 20.74
N ALA A 631 23.21 -0.66 21.08
CA ALA A 631 23.37 -2.06 20.74
C ALA A 631 23.35 -2.29 19.22
N ARG A 632 22.42 -1.64 18.50
CA ARG A 632 22.36 -1.69 17.03
C ARG A 632 23.59 -1.06 16.36
N ALA A 633 24.02 0.11 16.80
CA ALA A 633 25.22 0.77 16.26
C ALA A 633 26.50 -0.07 16.46
N THR A 634 26.59 -0.81 17.57
CA THR A 634 27.73 -1.72 17.84
C THR A 634 27.74 -2.91 16.87
N LYS A 635 26.57 -3.39 16.46
CA LYS A 635 26.46 -4.43 15.44
C LYS A 635 26.93 -3.90 14.07
N ASP A 636 26.42 -2.74 13.66
CA ASP A 636 26.67 -2.19 12.32
C ASP A 636 28.13 -1.77 12.11
N THR A 637 28.90 -1.59 13.19
CA THR A 637 30.36 -1.32 13.16
C THR A 637 31.22 -2.59 13.21
N ALA A 638 30.65 -3.72 13.62
CA ALA A 638 31.33 -5.02 13.70
C ALA A 638 31.10 -5.91 12.46
N ALA A 639 30.07 -5.60 11.66
CA ALA A 639 29.78 -6.20 10.36
C ALA A 639 30.54 -5.46 9.25
#